data_AF-A0A9P6NUC8-F1
#
_entry.id   AF-A0A9P6NUC8-F1
#
_cell.length_a   1.000
_cell.length_b   1.000
_cell.length_c   1.000
_cell.angle_alpha   90.00
_cell.angle_beta   90.00
_cell.angle_gamma   90.00
#
_symmetry.space_group_name_H-M   'P 1'
#
loop_
_entity.id
_entity.type
_entity.pdbx_description
1 polymer ?
#
loop_
_entity_poly.entity_id
_entity_poly.type
_entity_poly.pdbx_seq_one_letter_code
_entity_poly.pdbx_strand_id
1 'polypeptide(L)'
;MWLHLFCGLSCIKVRMAREFIMKILYLARESPLLDDSDYRRIPKDIRTTMKNLSVTPELEEQICCPVCFSLYTPATAPWVCTYKQTVRARECGENLFTLKTLYHAISDKGQGQHTPSRLANLPPMEIGIPRNIYVTQKLTSWLSWFLNKENTEDQIEAWSRELNESTDKRKMQDIQQSAAWKDLSWPPKPPTLEDSTSLMPEPLNLVVSLFIDWFNLRGNKKAGSQTLMGLLAYNCLNLPPSLRNLVGNVCVTGIIPGPNSPDMTTISHVLAGTVDELLLLENGVTMQTRRWPTGRLVRVKLLPILGDVVGIHKAAGYASHLAIQYCSFCWGKSDDLSKMHIGKLRTAEEVFRTSRLWKEAKTLNRREEIVKSTGVRWSEFNRLTYRDPIKDKPLGMMHNWLEGVLQHHFRFRWGFVVFSKEQKTNIKRRASEGGGDYSSKRVMYKEGQGNAFEADEDGEGNAVEADEDVEGDAGLDGGLFTEVDINLFRHRMLDIVVPNGVSKMPTNLGESKHGSLRAAQWYSLFAFIIPLVILEIYVDDVEKLDPQSNRGRILKNIGYLVQCTNLVFSRRVSEWEANNFEVCYRKYHETSVQIFGKLGTKPNHHYALHIPDQMRRWGPLGQVAEFAGERMIGFIQKIQTNTKLAEMDKTMIYKTCQLQRLMSDYPVIEEYTNEKESGGEGGPSTSMKNAVILGEEDYIALLNHVREEFPETRHHHHLPHPKNLLILWRWAIPKAFHRNSRKVLISVMKLNNCIKYIDKGKSKYGIINQIYEYKNPENKVKTTLRILPVTNLYPKDLESA
;
A
#
# COMPACT_ATOMS: atom_id res chain seq x y z
N MET A 1 25.45 -3.06 6.13
CA MET A 1 24.06 -3.56 6.15
C MET A 1 23.06 -2.46 5.88
N TRP A 2 23.06 -1.39 6.67
CA TRP A 2 22.13 -0.25 6.53
C TRP A 2 22.07 0.29 5.08
N LEU A 3 23.22 0.59 4.48
CA LEU A 3 23.35 1.04 3.09
C LEU A 3 22.68 0.10 2.05
N HIS A 4 22.63 -1.21 2.31
CA HIS A 4 22.06 -2.19 1.37
C HIS A 4 20.56 -2.42 1.56
N LEU A 5 20.10 -2.43 2.82
CA LEU A 5 18.70 -2.70 3.14
C LEU A 5 17.87 -1.41 3.05
N PHE A 6 18.35 -0.31 3.60
CA PHE A 6 17.62 0.97 3.65
C PHE A 6 17.93 1.89 2.47
N CYS A 7 19.17 1.91 1.97
CA CYS A 7 19.55 2.79 0.84
C CYS A 7 19.60 2.09 -0.52
N GLY A 8 19.27 0.79 -0.58
CA GLY A 8 19.24 -0.01 -1.82
C GLY A 8 20.57 -0.10 -2.58
N LEU A 9 21.71 0.17 -1.93
CA LEU A 9 23.01 0.05 -2.57
C LEU A 9 23.35 -1.42 -2.86
N SER A 10 23.94 -1.70 -4.02
CA SER A 10 24.36 -3.05 -4.39
C SER A 10 25.44 -3.59 -3.44
N CYS A 11 25.54 -4.92 -3.30
CA CYS A 11 26.56 -5.53 -2.44
C CYS A 11 27.98 -5.09 -2.81
N ILE A 12 28.24 -4.84 -4.09
CA ILE A 12 29.52 -4.33 -4.59
C ILE A 12 29.76 -2.90 -4.07
N LYS A 13 28.78 -2.00 -4.20
CA LYS A 13 28.89 -0.61 -3.71
C LYS A 13 29.08 -0.56 -2.19
N VAL A 14 28.38 -1.41 -1.45
CA VAL A 14 28.53 -1.50 0.02
C VAL A 14 29.90 -2.06 0.41
N ARG A 15 30.41 -3.05 -0.33
CA ARG A 15 31.76 -3.56 -0.14
C ARG A 15 32.79 -2.46 -0.39
N MET A 16 32.66 -1.70 -1.48
CA MET A 16 33.54 -0.56 -1.77
C MET A 16 33.47 0.49 -0.66
N ALA A 17 32.27 0.90 -0.23
CA ALA A 17 32.11 1.88 0.84
C ALA A 17 32.78 1.41 2.15
N ARG A 18 32.62 0.14 2.52
CA ARG A 18 33.35 -0.45 3.65
C ARG A 18 34.85 -0.35 3.44
N GLU A 19 35.38 -0.81 2.32
CA GLU A 19 36.83 -0.77 2.05
C GLU A 19 37.39 0.65 2.18
N PHE A 20 36.65 1.66 1.70
CA PHE A 20 37.02 3.06 1.91
C PHE A 20 37.02 3.47 3.38
N ILE A 21 35.97 3.14 4.15
CA ILE A 21 35.90 3.43 5.59
C ILE A 21 37.05 2.74 6.33
N MET A 22 37.31 1.46 6.04
CA MET A 22 38.41 0.71 6.65
C MET A 22 39.76 1.30 6.30
N LYS A 23 39.95 1.74 5.05
CA LYS A 23 41.18 2.42 4.62
C LYS A 23 41.34 3.78 5.30
N ILE A 24 40.25 4.53 5.50
CA ILE A 24 40.27 5.79 6.26
C ILE A 24 40.63 5.52 7.72
N LEU A 25 40.03 4.53 8.36
CA LEU A 25 40.34 4.12 9.73
C LEU A 25 41.79 3.64 9.87
N TYR A 26 42.29 2.89 8.88
CA TYR A 26 43.68 2.45 8.83
C TYR A 26 44.65 3.62 8.64
N LEU A 27 44.30 4.60 7.80
CA LEU A 27 45.09 5.82 7.63
C LEU A 27 45.02 6.75 8.85
N ALA A 28 43.96 6.68 9.65
CA ALA A 28 43.81 7.39 10.92
C ALA A 28 44.50 6.67 12.10
N ARG A 29 45.12 5.51 11.87
CA ARG A 29 45.69 4.59 12.88
C ARG A 29 47.05 5.03 13.46
N GLU A 30 47.31 6.32 13.59
CA GLU A 30 48.37 6.77 14.52
C GLU A 30 47.97 6.56 16.00
N SER A 31 46.83 5.93 16.30
CA SER A 31 46.36 5.64 17.66
C SER A 31 46.45 4.14 18.03
N PRO A 32 46.98 3.78 19.21
CA PRO A 32 47.35 2.41 19.60
C PRO A 32 46.20 1.50 20.10
N LEU A 33 44.93 1.88 19.93
CA LEU A 33 43.79 1.21 20.59
C LEU A 33 43.11 0.07 19.80
N LEU A 34 43.60 -0.31 18.61
CA LEU A 34 42.96 -1.36 17.79
C LEU A 34 44.00 -2.36 17.25
N ASP A 35 43.91 -3.62 17.69
CA ASP A 35 44.74 -4.74 17.26
C ASP A 35 44.37 -5.22 15.84
N ASP A 36 45.36 -5.79 15.12
CA ASP A 36 45.22 -6.29 13.75
C ASP A 36 44.22 -7.47 13.63
N SER A 37 43.97 -8.15 14.76
CA SER A 37 43.03 -9.26 14.88
C SER A 37 41.56 -8.84 14.76
N ASP A 38 41.20 -7.61 15.17
CA ASP A 38 39.81 -7.13 15.12
C ASP A 38 39.35 -6.81 13.69
N TYR A 39 40.26 -6.40 12.81
CA TYR A 39 39.96 -6.18 11.39
C TYR A 39 39.59 -7.46 10.65
N ARG A 40 40.16 -8.60 11.05
CA ARG A 40 39.86 -9.90 10.45
C ARG A 40 38.47 -10.43 10.84
N ARG A 41 37.90 -9.93 11.94
CA ARG A 41 36.53 -10.27 12.40
C ARG A 41 35.45 -9.50 11.65
N ILE A 42 35.79 -8.38 10.99
CA ILE A 42 34.83 -7.58 10.23
C ILE A 42 34.40 -8.35 8.96
N PRO A 43 33.09 -8.60 8.76
CA PRO A 43 32.62 -9.37 7.61
C PRO A 43 33.04 -8.75 6.26
N LYS A 44 33.68 -9.56 5.42
CA LYS A 44 34.16 -9.16 4.07
C LYS A 44 33.06 -9.06 3.01
N ASP A 45 31.88 -9.61 3.28
CA ASP A 45 30.70 -9.48 2.44
C ASP A 45 29.47 -9.21 3.32
N ILE A 46 28.53 -8.42 2.80
CA ILE A 46 27.23 -8.23 3.44
C ILE A 46 26.48 -9.55 3.59
N ARG A 47 26.64 -10.50 2.67
CA ARG A 47 26.05 -11.84 2.81
C ARG A 47 26.56 -12.54 4.06
N THR A 48 27.85 -12.41 4.36
CA THR A 48 28.45 -12.93 5.60
C THR A 48 27.88 -12.20 6.80
N THR A 49 27.72 -10.87 6.75
CA THR A 49 27.05 -10.12 7.83
C THR A 49 25.61 -10.61 8.06
N MET A 50 24.82 -10.74 7.00
CA MET A 50 23.42 -11.18 7.08
C MET A 50 23.31 -12.62 7.59
N LYS A 51 24.26 -13.49 7.23
CA LYS A 51 24.36 -14.86 7.73
C LYS A 51 24.72 -14.88 9.21
N ASN A 52 25.73 -14.10 9.63
CA ASN A 52 26.16 -14.02 11.03
C ASN A 52 25.07 -13.45 11.94
N LEU A 53 24.25 -12.52 11.43
CA LEU A 53 23.12 -11.94 12.16
C LEU A 53 21.84 -12.80 12.07
N SER A 54 21.84 -13.91 11.33
CA SER A 54 20.66 -14.79 11.16
C SER A 54 19.37 -14.09 10.66
N VAL A 55 19.51 -12.94 9.99
CA VAL A 55 18.40 -12.11 9.48
C VAL A 55 17.85 -12.59 8.14
N THR A 56 18.39 -13.67 7.56
CA THR A 56 17.91 -14.20 6.27
C THR A 56 16.75 -15.17 6.50
N PRO A 57 15.54 -14.89 5.96
CA PRO A 57 14.41 -15.77 6.11
C PRO A 57 14.55 -17.05 5.28
N GLU A 58 13.89 -18.11 5.74
CA GLU A 58 13.58 -19.27 4.92
C GLU A 58 12.33 -18.93 4.10
N LEU A 59 12.44 -19.02 2.79
CA LEU A 59 11.39 -18.70 1.83
C LEU A 59 11.30 -19.83 0.80
N GLU A 60 10.09 -20.16 0.39
CA GLU A 60 9.81 -21.17 -0.62
C GLU A 60 9.45 -20.52 -1.95
N GLU A 61 9.94 -21.10 -3.04
CA GLU A 61 9.67 -20.63 -4.39
C GLU A 61 8.84 -21.66 -5.14
N GLN A 62 7.69 -21.24 -5.64
CA GLN A 62 6.82 -22.07 -6.49
C GLN A 62 6.65 -21.39 -7.85
N ILE A 63 6.63 -22.19 -8.91
CA ILE A 63 6.36 -21.68 -10.25
C ILE A 63 4.86 -21.37 -10.33
N CYS A 64 4.54 -20.13 -10.67
CA CYS A 64 3.17 -19.63 -10.69
C CYS A 64 2.73 -19.38 -12.13
N CYS A 65 1.55 -19.88 -12.52
CA CYS A 65 0.99 -19.53 -13.81
C CYS A 65 0.62 -18.04 -13.86
N PRO A 66 1.07 -17.26 -14.86
CA PRO A 66 0.82 -15.82 -14.93
C PRO A 66 -0.64 -15.44 -15.24
N VAL A 67 -1.48 -16.42 -15.59
CA VAL A 67 -2.90 -16.22 -15.94
C VAL A 67 -3.81 -16.77 -14.84
N CYS A 68 -3.70 -18.06 -14.54
CA CYS A 68 -4.61 -18.70 -13.57
C CYS A 68 -4.03 -18.85 -12.16
N PHE A 69 -2.78 -18.43 -11.92
CA PHE A 69 -2.12 -18.50 -10.61
C PHE A 69 -1.96 -19.91 -10.02
N SER A 70 -2.20 -20.97 -10.81
CA SER A 70 -1.88 -22.34 -10.39
C SER A 70 -0.39 -22.46 -10.06
N LEU A 71 -0.10 -23.09 -8.93
CA LEU A 71 1.25 -23.23 -8.38
C LEU A 71 1.81 -24.63 -8.68
N TYR A 72 3.10 -24.68 -9.02
CA TYR A 72 3.82 -25.92 -9.33
C TYR A 72 5.17 -25.93 -8.61
N THR A 73 5.55 -27.09 -8.08
CA THR A 73 6.89 -27.29 -7.52
C THR A 73 7.93 -27.21 -8.65
N PRO A 74 9.03 -26.46 -8.48
CA PRO A 74 10.03 -26.28 -9.54
C PRO A 74 10.56 -27.59 -10.17
N ALA A 75 10.68 -28.65 -9.36
CA ALA A 75 11.17 -29.96 -9.81
C ALA A 75 10.19 -30.73 -10.71
N THR A 76 8.89 -30.47 -10.61
CA THR A 76 7.83 -31.24 -11.29
C THR A 76 6.96 -30.36 -12.19
N ALA A 77 7.35 -29.11 -12.43
CA ALA A 77 6.55 -28.16 -13.19
C ALA A 77 6.55 -28.50 -14.68
N PRO A 78 5.38 -28.60 -15.33
CA PRO A 78 5.29 -28.77 -16.78
C PRO A 78 5.71 -27.50 -17.51
N TRP A 79 6.07 -27.59 -18.78
CA TRP A 79 6.37 -26.41 -19.61
C TRP A 79 5.15 -25.49 -19.80
N VAL A 80 3.96 -26.11 -19.81
CA VAL A 80 2.66 -25.47 -20.05
C VAL A 80 1.72 -25.79 -18.90
N CYS A 81 0.91 -24.81 -18.49
CA CYS A 81 -0.05 -24.95 -17.42
C CYS A 81 -1.17 -25.93 -17.77
N THR A 82 -1.32 -26.99 -16.96
CA THR A 82 -2.32 -28.07 -17.15
C THR A 82 -3.59 -27.88 -16.32
N TYR A 83 -3.73 -26.75 -15.63
CA TYR A 83 -4.87 -26.48 -14.77
C TYR A 83 -6.19 -26.41 -15.56
N LYS A 84 -7.22 -27.08 -15.05
CA LYS A 84 -8.62 -27.01 -15.54
C LYS A 84 -9.51 -26.43 -14.46
N GLN A 85 -10.23 -25.35 -14.78
CA GLN A 85 -11.15 -24.71 -13.83
C GLN A 85 -12.32 -25.62 -13.43
N THR A 86 -12.82 -26.44 -14.37
CA THR A 86 -13.81 -27.50 -14.14
C THR A 86 -13.42 -28.74 -14.94
N VAL A 87 -14.02 -29.90 -14.64
CA VAL A 87 -13.75 -31.16 -15.35
C VAL A 87 -13.97 -31.04 -16.87
N ARG A 88 -14.95 -30.21 -17.31
CA ARG A 88 -15.23 -29.97 -18.73
C ARG A 88 -14.58 -28.70 -19.30
N ALA A 89 -13.85 -27.93 -18.49
CA ALA A 89 -13.12 -26.77 -18.98
C ALA A 89 -11.86 -27.20 -19.73
N ARG A 90 -11.45 -26.36 -20.70
CA ARG A 90 -10.14 -26.50 -21.34
C ARG A 90 -9.03 -26.25 -20.32
N GLU A 91 -7.87 -26.81 -20.58
CA GLU A 91 -6.66 -26.50 -19.82
C GLU A 91 -6.28 -25.03 -20.04
N CYS A 92 -5.65 -24.43 -19.04
CA CYS A 92 -5.15 -23.07 -19.13
C CYS A 92 -4.21 -22.91 -20.34
N GLY A 93 -3.31 -23.87 -20.58
CA GLY A 93 -2.45 -23.88 -21.76
C GLY A 93 -1.38 -22.79 -21.78
N GLU A 94 -1.19 -22.05 -20.70
CA GLU A 94 -0.24 -20.94 -20.65
C GLU A 94 1.19 -21.43 -20.41
N ASN A 95 2.16 -20.91 -21.16
CA ASN A 95 3.58 -21.24 -20.96
C ASN A 95 4.05 -20.79 -19.58
N LEU A 96 4.64 -21.71 -18.80
CA LEU A 96 5.21 -21.44 -17.48
C LEU A 96 6.66 -20.97 -17.55
N PHE A 97 7.37 -21.29 -18.63
CA PHE A 97 8.78 -20.96 -18.83
C PHE A 97 8.99 -20.14 -20.10
N THR A 98 10.03 -19.30 -20.09
CA THR A 98 10.60 -18.64 -21.26
C THR A 98 11.98 -19.21 -21.51
N LEU A 99 12.28 -19.56 -22.76
CA LEU A 99 13.63 -20.02 -23.15
C LEU A 99 14.60 -18.84 -23.12
N LYS A 100 15.75 -19.04 -22.46
CA LYS A 100 16.87 -18.12 -22.51
C LYS A 100 18.10 -18.83 -23.01
N THR A 101 18.64 -18.32 -24.11
CA THR A 101 19.90 -18.76 -24.69
C THR A 101 21.06 -18.18 -23.87
N LEU A 102 21.85 -19.04 -23.23
CA LEU A 102 23.09 -18.66 -22.56
C LEU A 102 24.27 -18.95 -23.50
N TYR A 103 24.99 -17.90 -23.85
CA TYR A 103 26.26 -18.02 -24.56
C TYR A 103 27.37 -18.23 -23.52
N HIS A 104 28.28 -19.18 -23.78
CA HIS A 104 29.50 -19.36 -22.99
C HIS A 104 30.43 -18.16 -23.19
N ALA A 105 30.23 -17.09 -22.44
CA ALA A 105 31.15 -15.96 -22.39
C ALA A 105 31.80 -15.89 -21.02
N ILE A 106 33.12 -16.00 -21.00
CA ILE A 106 33.96 -15.60 -19.86
C ILE A 106 33.61 -14.13 -19.58
N SER A 107 33.31 -13.79 -18.33
CA SER A 107 33.03 -12.41 -17.97
C SER A 107 34.33 -11.59 -18.10
N ASP A 108 34.47 -10.84 -19.18
CA ASP A 108 35.51 -9.82 -19.32
C ASP A 108 35.25 -8.71 -18.30
N LYS A 109 35.83 -8.88 -17.12
CA LYS A 109 36.03 -7.80 -16.15
C LYS A 109 37.43 -7.92 -15.56
N GLY A 110 38.42 -7.39 -16.28
CA GLY A 110 39.70 -7.03 -15.69
C GLY A 110 40.88 -7.25 -16.62
N GLN A 111 41.48 -6.12 -17.01
CA GLN A 111 42.78 -5.93 -17.64
C GLN A 111 43.78 -7.08 -17.50
N GLY A 112 44.12 -7.68 -18.64
CA GLY A 112 45.31 -8.52 -18.83
C GLY A 112 45.35 -8.96 -20.28
N GLN A 113 46.40 -8.59 -21.02
CA GLN A 113 46.66 -9.12 -22.35
C GLN A 113 46.90 -10.62 -22.23
N HIS A 114 45.86 -11.42 -22.35
CA HIS A 114 45.99 -12.84 -22.66
C HIS A 114 45.25 -13.11 -23.96
N THR A 115 46.03 -13.61 -24.92
CA THR A 115 45.61 -14.14 -26.19
C THR A 115 44.36 -15.02 -26.02
N PRO A 116 43.31 -14.82 -26.86
CA PRO A 116 42.15 -15.68 -26.81
C PRO A 116 42.58 -17.08 -27.25
N SER A 117 42.83 -17.95 -26.28
CA SER A 117 42.93 -19.38 -26.52
C SER A 117 41.55 -19.80 -27.03
N ARG A 118 41.50 -20.20 -28.30
CA ARG A 118 40.35 -20.85 -28.93
C ARG A 118 39.84 -21.94 -27.98
N LEU A 119 38.71 -21.69 -27.33
CA LEU A 119 38.03 -22.71 -26.53
C LEU A 119 36.57 -22.82 -26.97
N ALA A 120 36.37 -23.92 -27.70
CA ALA A 120 35.17 -24.69 -27.97
C ALA A 120 33.96 -24.00 -28.63
N ASN A 121 33.66 -24.46 -29.85
CA ASN A 121 32.35 -24.44 -30.50
C ASN A 121 31.30 -25.19 -29.67
N LEU A 122 31.06 -24.81 -28.42
CA LEU A 122 29.94 -25.34 -27.65
C LEU A 122 28.68 -24.62 -28.10
N PRO A 123 27.63 -25.33 -28.57
CA PRO A 123 26.37 -24.71 -28.91
C PRO A 123 25.81 -23.98 -27.69
N PRO A 124 25.13 -22.84 -27.87
CA PRO A 124 24.55 -22.10 -26.76
C PRO A 124 23.55 -22.97 -26.01
N MET A 125 23.59 -22.91 -24.68
CA MET A 125 22.70 -23.69 -23.83
C MET A 125 21.37 -22.96 -23.69
N GLU A 126 20.27 -23.58 -24.07
CA GLU A 126 18.94 -23.06 -23.81
C GLU A 126 18.45 -23.53 -22.44
N ILE A 127 18.16 -22.58 -21.55
CA ILE A 127 17.61 -22.86 -20.23
C ILE A 127 16.22 -22.24 -20.13
N GLY A 128 15.24 -23.02 -19.69
CA GLY A 128 13.91 -22.54 -19.35
C GLY A 128 13.94 -21.74 -18.06
N ILE A 129 13.57 -20.46 -18.11
CA ILE A 129 13.44 -19.60 -16.92
C ILE A 129 11.95 -19.45 -16.61
N PRO A 130 11.51 -19.68 -15.36
CA PRO A 130 10.13 -19.48 -14.97
C PRO A 130 9.66 -18.04 -15.29
N ARG A 131 8.48 -17.91 -15.88
CA ARG A 131 7.89 -16.61 -16.23
C ARG A 131 7.39 -15.84 -15.02
N ASN A 132 6.91 -16.56 -14.02
CA ASN A 132 6.41 -16.00 -12.78
C ASN A 132 6.69 -16.97 -11.63
N ILE A 133 7.14 -16.44 -10.50
CA ILE A 133 7.47 -17.20 -9.30
C ILE A 133 6.68 -16.60 -8.16
N TYR A 134 5.97 -17.44 -7.42
CA TYR A 134 5.36 -17.02 -6.16
C TYR A 134 6.28 -17.41 -5.02
N VAL A 135 6.64 -16.43 -4.20
CA VAL A 135 7.54 -16.61 -3.06
C VAL A 135 6.75 -16.47 -1.77
N THR A 136 6.85 -17.46 -0.90
CA THR A 136 6.14 -17.49 0.38
C THR A 136 7.08 -17.69 1.55
N GLN A 137 6.67 -17.19 2.71
CA GLN A 137 7.22 -17.54 4.01
C GLN A 137 6.22 -18.44 4.72
N LYS A 138 6.67 -19.64 5.09
CA LYS A 138 5.89 -20.56 5.91
C LYS A 138 5.65 -19.97 7.29
N LEU A 139 4.42 -20.03 7.77
CA LEU A 139 4.02 -19.63 9.12
C LEU A 139 4.78 -20.47 10.17
N THR A 140 5.04 -21.75 9.93
CA THR A 140 5.87 -22.60 10.82
C THR A 140 7.30 -22.09 10.97
N SER A 141 7.93 -21.69 9.85
CA SER A 141 9.29 -21.13 9.84
C SER A 141 9.32 -19.76 10.54
N TRP A 142 8.32 -18.91 10.29
CA TRP A 142 8.17 -17.65 11.01
C TRP A 142 7.96 -17.85 12.52
N LEU A 143 7.09 -18.77 12.94
CA LEU A 143 6.82 -19.08 14.35
C LEU A 143 8.06 -19.56 15.08
N SER A 144 8.86 -20.42 14.43
CA SER A 144 10.12 -20.91 14.97
C SER A 144 11.09 -19.77 15.26
N TRP A 145 11.13 -18.73 14.43
CA TRP A 145 11.89 -17.52 14.72
C TRP A 145 11.21 -16.63 15.77
N PHE A 146 9.93 -16.35 15.59
CA PHE A 146 9.15 -15.42 16.42
C PHE A 146 9.09 -15.84 17.90
N LEU A 147 8.87 -17.13 18.18
CA LEU A 147 8.82 -17.66 19.55
C LEU A 147 10.22 -17.83 20.19
N ASN A 148 11.30 -17.67 19.43
CA ASN A 148 12.66 -17.63 19.96
C ASN A 148 13.14 -16.22 20.32
N LYS A 149 12.36 -15.18 19.99
CA LYS A 149 12.61 -13.82 20.45
C LYS A 149 12.49 -13.72 21.96
N GLU A 150 13.23 -12.78 22.53
CA GLU A 150 13.19 -12.49 23.96
C GLU A 150 11.77 -12.06 24.39
N ASN A 151 11.33 -12.55 25.55
CA ASN A 151 10.07 -12.19 26.22
C ASN A 151 8.76 -12.43 25.43
N THR A 152 8.77 -13.08 24.25
CA THR A 152 7.55 -13.21 23.42
C THR A 152 6.46 -14.05 24.10
N GLU A 153 6.83 -15.22 24.64
CA GLU A 153 5.89 -16.06 25.40
C GLU A 153 5.45 -15.37 26.70
N ASP A 154 6.35 -14.65 27.37
CA ASP A 154 6.03 -13.93 28.61
C ASP A 154 5.07 -12.76 28.38
N GLN A 155 5.21 -12.05 27.26
CA GLN A 155 4.28 -11.01 26.83
C GLN A 155 2.90 -11.58 26.50
N ILE A 156 2.84 -12.75 25.87
CA ILE A 156 1.58 -13.46 25.60
C ILE A 156 0.89 -13.85 26.91
N GLU A 157 1.63 -14.46 27.83
CA GLU A 157 1.09 -14.89 29.13
C GLU A 157 0.68 -13.71 30.01
N ALA A 158 1.50 -12.65 30.06
CA ALA A 158 1.21 -11.44 30.82
C ALA A 158 -0.04 -10.74 30.32
N TRP A 159 -0.20 -10.59 28.99
CA TRP A 159 -1.38 -9.97 28.41
C TRP A 159 -2.65 -10.78 28.66
N SER A 160 -2.58 -12.11 28.52
CA SER A 160 -3.71 -13.00 28.87
C SER A 160 -4.09 -12.85 30.34
N ARG A 161 -3.11 -12.78 31.25
CA ARG A 161 -3.34 -12.56 32.69
C ARG A 161 -4.02 -11.22 32.95
N GLU A 162 -3.51 -10.14 32.36
CA GLU A 162 -4.08 -8.78 32.49
C GLU A 162 -5.56 -8.74 32.07
N LEU A 163 -5.91 -9.39 30.96
CA LEU A 163 -7.28 -9.45 30.48
C LEU A 163 -8.21 -10.28 31.38
N ASN A 164 -7.69 -11.33 32.01
CA ASN A 164 -8.46 -12.18 32.93
C ASN A 164 -8.68 -11.50 34.30
N GLU A 165 -7.72 -10.71 34.75
CA GLU A 165 -7.76 -9.94 36.01
C GLU A 165 -8.54 -8.62 35.89
N SER A 166 -8.97 -8.26 34.68
CA SER A 166 -9.75 -7.04 34.43
C SER A 166 -11.01 -6.97 35.32
N THR A 167 -11.14 -5.87 36.06
CA THR A 167 -12.20 -5.65 37.07
C THR A 167 -13.59 -5.49 36.45
N ASP A 168 -13.68 -5.01 35.22
CA ASP A 168 -14.95 -4.78 34.52
C ASP A 168 -15.14 -5.80 33.40
N LYS A 169 -15.64 -6.99 33.79
CA LYS A 169 -15.94 -8.10 32.88
C LYS A 169 -17.10 -7.81 31.90
N ARG A 170 -17.84 -6.70 32.08
CA ARG A 170 -18.96 -6.32 31.20
C ARG A 170 -18.48 -5.59 29.95
N LYS A 171 -17.29 -4.98 29.98
CA LYS A 171 -16.69 -4.26 28.85
C LYS A 171 -15.47 -4.99 28.31
N MET A 172 -15.59 -5.48 27.07
CA MET A 172 -14.48 -6.05 26.33
C MET A 172 -13.49 -4.94 25.93
N GLN A 173 -12.21 -5.17 26.18
CA GLN A 173 -11.11 -4.26 25.82
C GLN A 173 -10.25 -4.81 24.68
N ASP A 174 -10.24 -6.14 24.53
CA ASP A 174 -9.48 -6.83 23.49
C ASP A 174 -10.26 -8.02 22.93
N ILE A 175 -9.85 -8.45 21.73
CA ILE A 175 -10.42 -9.59 21.03
C ILE A 175 -10.38 -10.88 21.86
N GLN A 176 -9.41 -11.07 22.77
CA GLN A 176 -9.35 -12.28 23.60
C GLN A 176 -10.55 -12.44 24.56
N GLN A 177 -11.23 -11.35 24.89
CA GLN A 177 -12.43 -11.37 25.72
C GLN A 177 -13.72 -11.57 24.90
N SER A 178 -13.61 -11.51 23.58
CA SER A 178 -14.75 -11.54 22.65
C SER A 178 -15.42 -12.90 22.54
N ALA A 179 -16.67 -12.90 22.05
CA ALA A 179 -17.35 -14.14 21.67
C ALA A 179 -16.54 -14.92 20.63
N ALA A 180 -15.86 -14.21 19.70
CA ALA A 180 -15.00 -14.81 18.69
C ALA A 180 -13.87 -15.64 19.23
N TRP A 181 -13.24 -15.16 20.29
CA TRP A 181 -12.19 -15.92 20.94
C TRP A 181 -12.73 -17.11 21.73
N LYS A 182 -13.86 -16.93 22.41
CA LYS A 182 -14.46 -17.96 23.29
C LYS A 182 -15.04 -19.14 22.50
N ASP A 183 -15.51 -18.91 21.29
CA ASP A 183 -16.04 -19.98 20.43
C ASP A 183 -14.95 -20.92 19.89
N LEU A 184 -13.67 -20.56 20.01
CA LEU A 184 -12.55 -21.40 19.58
C LEU A 184 -12.36 -22.58 20.55
N SER A 185 -12.65 -23.78 20.07
CA SER A 185 -12.26 -25.02 20.75
C SER A 185 -10.86 -25.44 20.34
N TRP A 186 -10.10 -26.03 21.27
CA TRP A 186 -8.78 -26.60 20.99
C TRP A 186 -8.83 -28.12 21.15
N PRO A 187 -8.08 -28.89 20.34
CA PRO A 187 -7.99 -30.33 20.54
C PRO A 187 -7.48 -30.66 21.95
N PRO A 188 -7.90 -31.78 22.56
CA PRO A 188 -7.33 -32.20 23.84
C PRO A 188 -5.81 -32.39 23.73
N LYS A 189 -5.12 -32.37 24.87
CA LYS A 189 -3.70 -32.70 24.91
C LYS A 189 -3.52 -34.13 24.34
N PRO A 190 -2.56 -34.36 23.44
CA PRO A 190 -2.32 -35.71 22.92
C PRO A 190 -2.01 -36.66 24.09
N PRO A 191 -2.57 -37.88 24.12
CA PRO A 191 -2.25 -38.87 25.16
C PRO A 191 -0.77 -39.23 25.07
N THR A 192 -0.05 -39.10 26.19
CA THR A 192 1.35 -39.52 26.28
C THR A 192 1.40 -41.01 26.53
N LEU A 193 2.22 -41.73 25.74
CA LEU A 193 2.71 -43.05 26.13
C LEU A 193 3.67 -42.82 27.31
N GLU A 194 3.31 -43.40 28.45
CA GLU A 194 4.04 -43.43 29.73
C GLU A 194 3.74 -42.30 30.74
N ASP A 195 3.16 -42.76 31.85
CA ASP A 195 2.81 -42.09 33.09
C ASP A 195 4.07 -41.85 33.98
N SER A 196 5.18 -41.37 33.40
CA SER A 196 6.45 -41.21 34.11
C SER A 196 7.03 -39.80 33.99
N THR A 197 6.67 -38.96 34.96
CA THR A 197 7.56 -37.96 35.63
C THR A 197 8.33 -36.90 34.82
N SER A 198 8.09 -36.69 33.52
CA SER A 198 8.63 -35.52 32.80
C SER A 198 7.53 -34.49 32.51
N LEU A 199 7.70 -33.28 33.05
CA LEU A 199 6.86 -32.11 32.77
C LEU A 199 6.91 -31.76 31.27
N MET A 200 6.11 -32.42 30.44
CA MET A 200 5.88 -31.91 29.08
C MET A 200 5.10 -30.59 29.19
N PRO A 201 5.62 -29.49 28.60
CA PRO A 201 4.98 -28.18 28.67
C PRO A 201 3.56 -28.23 28.11
N GLU A 202 2.68 -27.42 28.70
CA GLU A 202 1.35 -27.22 28.16
C GLU A 202 1.41 -26.70 26.71
N PRO A 203 0.52 -27.16 25.81
CA PRO A 203 0.50 -26.68 24.43
C PRO A 203 0.34 -25.14 24.35
N LEU A 204 1.11 -24.50 23.47
CA LEU A 204 0.93 -23.08 23.17
C LEU A 204 -0.16 -22.91 22.11
N ASN A 205 -1.30 -22.39 22.50
CA ASN A 205 -2.40 -22.11 21.57
C ASN A 205 -2.33 -20.65 21.10
N LEU A 206 -2.03 -20.45 19.82
CA LEU A 206 -1.94 -19.12 19.21
C LEU A 206 -3.10 -18.89 18.25
N VAL A 207 -3.66 -17.69 18.30
CA VAL A 207 -4.68 -17.22 17.38
C VAL A 207 -4.05 -16.15 16.50
N VAL A 208 -4.24 -16.26 15.19
CA VAL A 208 -3.72 -15.30 14.21
C VAL A 208 -4.86 -14.66 13.42
N SER A 209 -4.65 -13.42 12.97
CA SER A 209 -5.44 -12.80 11.90
C SER A 209 -4.71 -12.91 10.58
N LEU A 210 -5.42 -13.01 9.46
CA LEU A 210 -4.82 -12.94 8.12
C LEU A 210 -5.30 -11.69 7.40
N PHE A 211 -4.40 -10.76 7.13
CA PHE A 211 -4.65 -9.59 6.30
C PHE A 211 -4.42 -9.89 4.82
N ILE A 212 -5.35 -9.47 3.96
CA ILE A 212 -5.34 -9.64 2.51
C ILE A 212 -5.80 -8.36 1.84
N ASP A 213 -4.93 -7.72 1.08
CA ASP A 213 -5.29 -6.54 0.28
C ASP A 213 -4.36 -6.34 -0.93
N TRP A 214 -4.80 -5.54 -1.91
CA TRP A 214 -4.10 -5.23 -3.15
C TRP A 214 -3.64 -3.79 -3.21
N PHE A 215 -2.37 -3.61 -3.56
CA PHE A 215 -1.76 -2.30 -3.67
C PHE A 215 -1.03 -2.12 -5.01
N ASN A 216 -0.95 -0.86 -5.45
CA ASN A 216 -0.20 -0.50 -6.64
C ASN A 216 1.23 -0.07 -6.26
N LEU A 217 2.21 -0.73 -6.87
CA LEU A 217 3.64 -0.47 -6.61
C LEU A 217 4.12 0.92 -7.03
N ARG A 218 3.55 1.47 -8.10
CA ARG A 218 3.96 2.78 -8.63
C ARG A 218 3.24 3.95 -7.94
N GLY A 219 2.46 3.64 -6.90
CA GLY A 219 1.50 4.55 -6.29
C GLY A 219 0.37 4.91 -7.27
N ASN A 220 -0.62 5.65 -6.78
CA ASN A 220 -1.79 6.07 -7.57
C ASN A 220 -1.48 7.28 -8.47
N LYS A 221 -0.36 7.28 -9.20
CA LYS A 221 -0.04 8.34 -10.17
C LYS A 221 -0.79 8.09 -11.48
N LYS A 222 -1.63 9.04 -11.89
CA LYS A 222 -2.59 8.99 -13.01
C LYS A 222 -2.04 8.57 -14.39
N ALA A 223 -0.72 8.57 -14.59
CA ALA A 223 -0.09 8.31 -15.90
C ALA A 223 0.74 7.00 -15.96
N GLY A 224 0.77 6.18 -14.90
CA GLY A 224 1.54 4.93 -14.88
C GLY A 224 0.69 3.69 -15.16
N SER A 225 1.24 2.70 -15.89
CA SER A 225 0.65 1.35 -15.96
C SER A 225 0.50 0.79 -14.54
N GLN A 226 -0.72 0.42 -14.14
CA GLN A 226 -0.99 -0.14 -12.82
C GLN A 226 -0.33 -1.52 -12.69
N THR A 227 0.44 -1.74 -11.63
CA THR A 227 0.99 -3.05 -11.28
C THR A 227 0.44 -3.38 -9.90
N LEU A 228 -0.68 -4.11 -9.88
CA LEU A 228 -1.35 -4.52 -8.65
C LEU A 228 -0.66 -5.76 -8.10
N MET A 229 -0.28 -5.71 -6.83
CA MET A 229 0.26 -6.85 -6.08
C MET A 229 -0.59 -7.05 -4.82
N GLY A 230 -0.73 -8.29 -4.39
CA GLY A 230 -1.47 -8.64 -3.18
C GLY A 230 -0.51 -8.85 -2.00
N LEU A 231 -0.87 -8.38 -0.81
CA LEU A 231 -0.17 -8.71 0.44
C LEU A 231 -0.96 -9.78 1.19
N LEU A 232 -0.28 -10.83 1.65
CA LEU A 232 -0.76 -11.76 2.67
C LEU A 232 0.11 -11.61 3.92
N ALA A 233 -0.49 -11.25 5.05
CA ALA A 233 0.23 -11.08 6.30
C ALA A 233 -0.54 -11.60 7.52
N TYR A 234 0.14 -12.33 8.41
CA TYR A 234 -0.41 -12.74 9.68
C TYR A 234 0.02 -11.83 10.83
N ASN A 235 -0.88 -11.61 11.78
CA ASN A 235 -0.55 -11.01 13.08
C ASN A 235 -0.90 -11.99 14.20
N CYS A 236 -0.04 -12.10 15.21
CA CYS A 236 -0.31 -12.89 16.41
C CYS A 236 -1.28 -12.12 17.33
N LEU A 237 -2.50 -12.62 17.47
CA LEU A 237 -3.54 -12.00 18.29
C LEU A 237 -3.37 -12.28 19.79
N ASN A 238 -2.43 -13.15 20.17
CA ASN A 238 -2.10 -13.37 21.58
C ASN A 238 -1.28 -12.22 22.19
N LEU A 239 -0.61 -11.41 21.37
CA LEU A 239 0.17 -10.26 21.83
C LEU A 239 -0.74 -9.06 22.19
N PRO A 240 -0.29 -8.19 23.12
CA PRO A 240 -0.98 -6.94 23.43
C PRO A 240 -1.05 -6.00 22.21
N PRO A 241 -2.06 -5.12 22.11
CA PRO A 241 -2.26 -4.22 20.97
C PRO A 241 -1.05 -3.34 20.62
N SER A 242 -0.26 -2.95 21.62
CA SER A 242 0.97 -2.16 21.44
C SER A 242 2.08 -2.92 20.72
N LEU A 243 2.10 -4.25 20.78
CA LEU A 243 3.16 -5.09 20.22
C LEU A 243 2.72 -5.88 18.98
N ARG A 244 1.44 -6.26 18.89
CA ARG A 244 0.93 -7.18 17.85
C ARG A 244 1.12 -6.64 16.41
N ASN A 245 1.15 -5.32 16.27
CA ASN A 245 1.17 -4.62 14.97
C ASN A 245 2.54 -4.00 14.63
N LEU A 246 3.57 -4.24 15.46
CA LEU A 246 4.94 -3.82 15.16
C LEU A 246 5.44 -4.58 13.93
N VAL A 247 6.19 -3.91 13.07
CA VAL A 247 6.69 -4.51 11.80
C VAL A 247 7.45 -5.82 12.06
N GLY A 248 8.22 -5.88 13.14
CA GLY A 248 8.93 -7.09 13.55
C GLY A 248 8.05 -8.27 13.97
N ASN A 249 6.80 -8.03 14.38
CA ASN A 249 5.87 -9.05 14.91
C ASN A 249 4.78 -9.46 13.90
N VAL A 250 4.85 -8.95 12.68
CA VAL A 250 3.98 -9.35 11.56
C VAL A 250 4.68 -10.42 10.74
N CYS A 251 3.96 -11.48 10.36
CA CYS A 251 4.46 -12.50 9.43
C CYS A 251 4.02 -12.14 8.01
N VAL A 252 4.92 -11.66 7.15
CA VAL A 252 4.61 -11.48 5.72
C VAL A 252 4.73 -12.83 5.03
N THR A 253 3.61 -13.54 4.93
CA THR A 253 3.57 -14.93 4.42
C THR A 253 3.65 -14.99 2.89
N GLY A 254 3.24 -13.94 2.17
CA GLY A 254 3.37 -13.92 0.72
C GLY A 254 3.07 -12.55 0.10
N ILE A 255 3.73 -12.28 -1.03
CA ILE A 255 3.38 -11.17 -1.91
C ILE A 255 2.92 -11.78 -3.23
N ILE A 256 1.64 -11.59 -3.57
CA ILE A 256 1.05 -12.13 -4.78
C ILE A 256 1.65 -11.40 -5.99
N PRO A 257 2.27 -12.12 -6.94
CA PRO A 257 3.01 -11.51 -8.02
C PRO A 257 2.08 -10.74 -8.97
N GLY A 258 2.54 -9.55 -9.40
CA GLY A 258 1.90 -8.76 -10.45
C GLY A 258 2.38 -9.16 -11.86
N PRO A 259 1.93 -8.49 -12.94
CA PRO A 259 1.09 -7.29 -12.97
C PRO A 259 -0.42 -7.56 -12.87
N ASN A 260 -0.84 -8.81 -13.11
CA ASN A 260 -2.22 -9.23 -12.98
C ASN A 260 -2.52 -9.58 -11.52
N SER A 261 -3.77 -9.41 -11.09
CA SER A 261 -4.22 -9.90 -9.79
C SER A 261 -5.04 -11.19 -9.99
N PRO A 262 -5.00 -12.14 -9.04
CA PRO A 262 -5.94 -13.24 -9.05
C PRO A 262 -7.38 -12.73 -9.05
N ASP A 263 -8.20 -13.40 -9.84
CA ASP A 263 -9.64 -13.17 -9.85
C ASP A 263 -10.32 -13.90 -8.68
N MET A 264 -11.64 -13.77 -8.66
CA MET A 264 -12.55 -14.37 -7.70
C MET A 264 -12.45 -15.90 -7.56
N THR A 265 -11.90 -16.59 -8.53
CA THR A 265 -11.74 -18.05 -8.57
C THR A 265 -10.28 -18.49 -8.46
N THR A 266 -9.35 -17.73 -9.03
CA THR A 266 -7.93 -18.09 -9.08
C THR A 266 -7.17 -17.75 -7.80
N ILE A 267 -7.72 -16.88 -6.94
CA ILE A 267 -7.16 -16.59 -5.60
C ILE A 267 -6.99 -17.84 -4.74
N SER A 268 -7.84 -18.85 -4.94
CA SER A 268 -7.76 -20.14 -4.24
C SER A 268 -6.42 -20.84 -4.44
N HIS A 269 -5.78 -20.70 -5.60
CA HIS A 269 -4.47 -21.34 -5.84
C HIS A 269 -3.37 -20.75 -4.95
N VAL A 270 -3.42 -19.44 -4.74
CA VAL A 270 -2.47 -18.71 -3.91
C VAL A 270 -2.70 -19.02 -2.43
N LEU A 271 -3.98 -19.10 -2.01
CA LEU A 271 -4.35 -19.37 -0.62
C LEU A 271 -4.21 -20.83 -0.20
N ALA A 272 -4.12 -21.77 -1.16
CA ALA A 272 -4.09 -23.20 -0.86
C ALA A 272 -2.94 -23.56 0.10
N GLY A 273 -1.72 -23.13 -0.19
CA GLY A 273 -0.55 -23.39 0.67
C GLY A 273 -0.68 -22.74 2.05
N THR A 274 -1.21 -21.51 2.11
CA THR A 274 -1.52 -20.80 3.36
C THR A 274 -2.51 -21.59 4.23
N VAL A 275 -3.54 -22.19 3.62
CA VAL A 275 -4.54 -23.02 4.33
C VAL A 275 -3.98 -24.39 4.71
N ASP A 276 -3.15 -25.01 3.87
CA ASP A 276 -2.49 -26.28 4.18
C ASP A 276 -1.64 -26.19 5.46
N GLU A 277 -0.92 -25.08 5.65
CA GLU A 277 -0.16 -24.84 6.87
C GLU A 277 -1.04 -24.63 8.10
N LEU A 278 -2.17 -23.94 7.95
CA LEU A 278 -3.11 -23.75 9.05
C LEU A 278 -3.75 -25.08 9.48
N LEU A 279 -4.03 -25.98 8.53
CA LEU A 279 -4.52 -27.33 8.83
C LEU A 279 -3.47 -28.17 9.56
N LEU A 280 -2.19 -28.03 9.19
CA LEU A 280 -1.08 -28.67 9.91
C LEU A 280 -0.97 -28.14 11.35
N LEU A 281 -1.01 -26.82 11.51
CA LEU A 281 -0.86 -26.15 12.80
C LEU A 281 -2.09 -26.28 13.71
N GLU A 282 -3.27 -26.61 13.18
CA GLU A 282 -4.48 -26.83 13.99
C GLU A 282 -4.30 -27.97 15.00
N ASN A 283 -3.70 -29.09 14.56
CA ASN A 283 -3.41 -30.24 15.44
C ASN A 283 -2.16 -30.01 16.29
N GLY A 284 -1.25 -29.16 15.80
CA GLY A 284 -0.07 -28.68 16.48
C GLY A 284 1.22 -29.27 15.92
N VAL A 285 2.28 -28.47 15.99
CA VAL A 285 3.63 -28.83 15.57
C VAL A 285 4.56 -28.62 16.76
N THR A 286 5.37 -29.62 17.08
CA THR A 286 6.42 -29.47 18.09
C THR A 286 7.55 -28.63 17.51
N MET A 287 7.85 -27.50 18.16
CA MET A 287 8.94 -26.61 17.75
C MET A 287 9.67 -26.05 18.97
N GLN A 288 10.95 -25.74 18.80
CA GLN A 288 11.78 -25.12 19.83
C GLN A 288 11.35 -23.68 20.03
N THR A 289 11.20 -23.27 21.29
CA THR A 289 10.91 -21.88 21.65
C THR A 289 11.93 -21.40 22.69
N ARG A 290 11.96 -20.09 22.96
CA ARG A 290 12.93 -19.52 23.90
C ARG A 290 12.82 -20.15 25.30
N ARG A 291 11.59 -20.36 25.79
CA ARG A 291 11.34 -20.98 27.11
C ARG A 291 11.50 -22.49 27.10
N TRP A 292 11.30 -23.12 25.94
CA TRP A 292 11.33 -24.57 25.78
C TRP A 292 12.30 -24.97 24.66
N PRO A 293 13.63 -24.94 24.91
CA PRO A 293 14.64 -25.31 23.91
C PRO A 293 14.56 -26.77 23.46
N THR A 294 13.99 -27.65 24.30
CA THR A 294 13.70 -29.05 23.98
C THR A 294 12.48 -29.24 23.07
N GLY A 295 11.73 -28.16 22.83
CA GLY A 295 10.50 -28.16 22.05
C GLY A 295 9.24 -28.12 22.91
N ARG A 296 8.21 -27.43 22.42
CA ARG A 296 6.83 -27.50 22.93
C ARG A 296 5.85 -27.66 21.77
N LEU A 297 4.68 -28.23 22.05
CA LEU A 297 3.60 -28.30 21.07
C LEU A 297 3.01 -26.91 20.87
N VAL A 298 3.05 -26.40 19.64
CA VAL A 298 2.44 -25.11 19.26
C VAL A 298 1.29 -25.35 18.30
N ARG A 299 0.11 -24.82 18.61
CA ARG A 299 -1.11 -24.91 17.81
C ARG A 299 -1.52 -23.53 17.34
N VAL A 300 -2.05 -23.45 16.12
CA VAL A 300 -2.49 -22.16 15.55
C VAL A 300 -3.88 -22.28 14.94
N LYS A 301 -4.71 -21.28 15.22
CA LYS A 301 -5.99 -21.08 14.52
C LYS A 301 -6.07 -19.69 13.91
N LEU A 302 -6.58 -19.62 12.69
CA LEU A 302 -6.89 -18.37 12.00
C LEU A 302 -8.29 -17.91 12.43
N LEU A 303 -8.39 -16.76 13.07
CA LEU A 303 -9.67 -16.22 13.51
C LEU A 303 -10.23 -15.20 12.48
N PRO A 304 -9.87 -13.90 12.46
CA PRO A 304 -10.40 -13.00 11.44
C PRO A 304 -9.58 -13.04 10.14
N ILE A 305 -10.25 -12.91 9.00
CA ILE A 305 -9.64 -12.43 7.76
C ILE A 305 -9.90 -10.92 7.65
N LEU A 306 -8.83 -10.14 7.53
CA LEU A 306 -8.84 -8.69 7.49
C LEU A 306 -8.55 -8.21 6.07
N GLY A 307 -9.18 -7.10 5.68
CA GLY A 307 -9.04 -6.50 4.36
C GLY A 307 -10.24 -5.63 4.04
N ASP A 308 -10.21 -4.96 2.91
CA ASP A 308 -11.41 -4.29 2.41
C ASP A 308 -12.49 -5.32 2.00
N VAL A 309 -13.73 -4.87 1.83
CA VAL A 309 -14.84 -5.77 1.46
C VAL A 309 -14.56 -6.50 0.15
N VAL A 310 -13.87 -5.86 -0.80
CA VAL A 310 -13.55 -6.45 -2.11
C VAL A 310 -12.57 -7.61 -1.96
N GLY A 311 -11.48 -7.41 -1.23
CA GLY A 311 -10.45 -8.39 -0.94
C GLY A 311 -10.99 -9.54 -0.10
N ILE A 312 -11.77 -9.25 0.95
CA ILE A 312 -12.44 -10.27 1.76
C ILE A 312 -13.41 -11.09 0.90
N HIS A 313 -14.23 -10.46 0.05
CA HIS A 313 -15.17 -11.18 -0.81
C HIS A 313 -14.44 -12.07 -1.82
N LYS A 314 -13.32 -11.59 -2.35
CA LYS A 314 -12.46 -12.38 -3.22
C LYS A 314 -11.94 -13.62 -2.51
N ALA A 315 -11.30 -13.46 -1.36
CA ALA A 315 -10.68 -14.54 -0.62
C ALA A 315 -11.69 -15.51 0.03
N ALA A 316 -12.79 -15.00 0.57
CA ALA A 316 -13.81 -15.77 1.28
C ALA A 316 -14.94 -16.31 0.38
N GLY A 317 -14.87 -16.12 -0.94
CA GLY A 317 -15.80 -16.75 -1.87
C GLY A 317 -17.19 -16.09 -1.92
N TYR A 318 -17.27 -14.77 -1.74
CA TYR A 318 -18.50 -13.99 -1.93
C TYR A 318 -18.44 -13.17 -3.21
N ALA A 319 -19.59 -13.01 -3.88
CA ALA A 319 -19.74 -12.18 -5.07
C ALA A 319 -19.31 -10.73 -4.83
N SER A 320 -19.04 -10.00 -5.92
CA SER A 320 -18.69 -8.58 -5.83
C SER A 320 -19.76 -7.79 -5.06
N HIS A 321 -19.34 -6.72 -4.38
CA HIS A 321 -20.23 -5.76 -3.74
C HIS A 321 -21.20 -5.07 -4.73
N LEU A 322 -20.97 -5.22 -6.05
CA LEU A 322 -21.84 -4.75 -7.13
C LEU A 322 -22.83 -5.82 -7.64
N ALA A 323 -22.76 -7.05 -7.11
CA ALA A 323 -23.67 -8.12 -7.50
C ALA A 323 -25.09 -7.88 -6.94
N ILE A 324 -26.08 -8.58 -7.50
CA ILE A 324 -27.44 -8.55 -6.94
C ILE A 324 -27.43 -9.04 -5.49
N GLN A 325 -26.74 -10.16 -5.23
CA GLN A 325 -26.46 -10.69 -3.90
C GLN A 325 -25.12 -10.15 -3.41
N TYR A 326 -25.10 -8.88 -2.99
CA TYR A 326 -23.86 -8.19 -2.62
C TYR A 326 -23.45 -8.38 -1.17
N CYS A 327 -24.39 -8.69 -0.25
CA CYS A 327 -24.12 -8.76 1.18
C CYS A 327 -23.60 -10.15 1.59
N SER A 328 -22.46 -10.18 2.30
CA SER A 328 -21.88 -11.42 2.83
C SER A 328 -22.51 -11.90 4.15
N PHE A 329 -23.27 -11.04 4.84
CA PHE A 329 -23.92 -11.35 6.11
C PHE A 329 -25.40 -11.75 5.97
N CYS A 330 -26.14 -11.14 5.05
CA CYS A 330 -27.56 -11.37 4.86
C CYS A 330 -27.96 -11.55 3.38
N TRP A 331 -29.23 -11.90 3.15
CA TRP A 331 -29.86 -12.04 1.83
C TRP A 331 -30.41 -10.71 1.30
N GLY A 332 -29.66 -9.61 1.47
CA GLY A 332 -29.99 -8.29 0.93
C GLY A 332 -29.74 -8.21 -0.59
N LYS A 333 -30.70 -7.66 -1.34
CA LYS A 333 -30.58 -7.43 -2.79
C LYS A 333 -30.20 -5.98 -3.09
N SER A 334 -29.42 -5.77 -4.14
CA SER A 334 -29.02 -4.42 -4.60
C SER A 334 -30.21 -3.46 -4.79
N ASP A 335 -31.34 -4.00 -5.24
CA ASP A 335 -32.55 -3.23 -5.56
C ASP A 335 -33.27 -2.74 -4.28
N ASP A 336 -33.01 -3.40 -3.15
CA ASP A 336 -33.56 -3.07 -1.83
C ASP A 336 -32.63 -2.17 -1.01
N LEU A 337 -31.52 -1.69 -1.60
CA LEU A 337 -30.51 -0.93 -0.88
C LEU A 337 -31.05 0.38 -0.28
N SER A 338 -32.04 1.00 -0.93
CA SER A 338 -32.72 2.19 -0.42
C SER A 338 -33.55 1.94 0.84
N LYS A 339 -34.01 0.69 1.06
CA LYS A 339 -34.81 0.30 2.23
C LYS A 339 -33.98 0.23 3.50
N MET A 340 -32.65 0.17 3.39
CA MET A 340 -31.72 0.26 4.54
C MET A 340 -32.09 -0.66 5.70
N HIS A 341 -32.47 -1.88 5.35
CA HIS A 341 -32.82 -2.94 6.28
C HIS A 341 -31.89 -4.14 6.11
N ILE A 342 -31.74 -4.92 7.18
CA ILE A 342 -31.05 -6.19 7.14
C ILE A 342 -32.01 -7.24 6.56
N GLY A 343 -31.60 -7.91 5.48
CA GLY A 343 -32.34 -9.05 4.94
C GLY A 343 -32.25 -10.27 5.85
N LYS A 344 -32.87 -11.41 5.47
CA LYS A 344 -32.70 -12.67 6.21
C LYS A 344 -31.21 -12.97 6.40
N LEU A 345 -30.76 -13.20 7.63
CA LEU A 345 -29.37 -13.56 7.89
C LEU A 345 -29.02 -14.89 7.19
N ARG A 346 -27.80 -14.96 6.66
CA ARG A 346 -27.28 -16.21 6.09
C ARG A 346 -26.92 -17.17 7.24
N THR A 347 -26.97 -18.48 6.97
CA THR A 347 -26.44 -19.49 7.90
C THR A 347 -25.18 -20.15 7.35
N ALA A 348 -24.29 -20.59 8.24
CA ALA A 348 -23.05 -21.25 7.84
C ALA A 348 -23.33 -22.51 7.00
N GLU A 349 -24.35 -23.29 7.37
CA GLU A 349 -24.78 -24.49 6.64
C GLU A 349 -25.21 -24.17 5.20
N GLU A 350 -26.05 -23.14 5.00
CA GLU A 350 -26.48 -22.68 3.67
C GLU A 350 -25.28 -22.27 2.80
N VAL A 351 -24.33 -21.54 3.39
CA VAL A 351 -23.10 -21.09 2.70
C VAL A 351 -22.23 -22.28 2.32
N PHE A 352 -21.94 -23.20 3.25
CA PHE A 352 -21.13 -24.38 2.99
C PHE A 352 -21.73 -25.27 1.91
N ARG A 353 -23.03 -25.55 1.99
CA ARG A 353 -23.76 -26.35 0.99
C ARG A 353 -23.63 -25.71 -0.39
N THR A 354 -23.83 -24.40 -0.49
CA THR A 354 -23.76 -23.65 -1.75
C THR A 354 -22.34 -23.61 -2.32
N SER A 355 -21.34 -23.34 -1.48
CA SER A 355 -19.93 -23.35 -1.87
C SER A 355 -19.49 -24.73 -2.39
N ARG A 356 -19.96 -25.82 -1.78
CA ARG A 356 -19.68 -27.19 -2.24
C ARG A 356 -20.31 -27.49 -3.60
N LEU A 357 -21.59 -27.13 -3.78
CA LEU A 357 -22.27 -27.26 -5.08
C LEU A 357 -21.54 -26.48 -6.18
N TRP A 358 -21.01 -25.29 -5.86
CA TRP A 358 -20.20 -24.52 -6.80
C TRP A 358 -18.88 -25.23 -7.14
N LYS A 359 -18.18 -25.81 -6.15
CA LYS A 359 -16.93 -26.55 -6.35
C LYS A 359 -17.13 -27.76 -7.27
N GLU A 360 -18.18 -28.54 -7.01
CA GLU A 360 -18.53 -29.79 -7.69
C GLU A 360 -19.17 -29.58 -9.08
N ALA A 361 -19.59 -28.36 -9.40
CA ALA A 361 -20.18 -28.05 -10.70
C ALA A 361 -19.22 -28.36 -11.86
N LYS A 362 -19.71 -29.15 -12.83
CA LYS A 362 -18.91 -29.68 -13.95
C LYS A 362 -18.66 -28.67 -15.08
N THR A 363 -19.34 -27.52 -15.07
CA THR A 363 -19.32 -26.51 -16.14
C THR A 363 -19.25 -25.09 -15.58
N LEU A 364 -18.64 -24.17 -16.32
CA LEU A 364 -18.54 -22.75 -15.94
C LEU A 364 -19.91 -22.06 -15.83
N ASN A 365 -20.82 -22.28 -16.79
CA ASN A 365 -22.16 -21.69 -16.76
C ASN A 365 -22.91 -22.05 -15.47
N ARG A 366 -22.85 -23.31 -15.03
CA ARG A 366 -23.47 -23.74 -13.77
C ARG A 366 -22.86 -23.02 -12.55
N ARG A 367 -21.55 -22.78 -12.54
CA ARG A 367 -20.89 -22.00 -11.49
C ARG A 367 -21.38 -20.55 -11.47
N GLU A 368 -21.53 -19.93 -12.63
CA GLU A 368 -22.05 -18.57 -12.77
C GLU A 368 -23.50 -18.44 -12.29
N GLU A 369 -24.37 -19.40 -12.64
CA GLU A 369 -25.76 -19.46 -12.16
C GLU A 369 -25.84 -19.51 -10.62
N ILE A 370 -25.02 -20.34 -10.00
CA ILE A 370 -24.97 -20.48 -8.53
C ILE A 370 -24.54 -19.15 -7.91
N VAL A 371 -23.48 -18.52 -8.40
CA VAL A 371 -23.00 -17.23 -7.86
C VAL A 371 -24.04 -16.12 -8.09
N LYS A 372 -24.70 -16.07 -9.24
CA LYS A 372 -25.73 -15.07 -9.55
C LYS A 372 -26.94 -15.18 -8.63
N SER A 373 -27.36 -16.41 -8.29
CA SER A 373 -28.52 -16.67 -7.44
C SER A 373 -28.21 -16.54 -5.94
N THR A 374 -27.02 -16.96 -5.51
CA THR A 374 -26.69 -17.09 -4.08
C THR A 374 -25.69 -16.06 -3.57
N GLY A 375 -24.87 -15.49 -4.45
CA GLY A 375 -23.74 -14.63 -4.10
C GLY A 375 -22.53 -15.39 -3.55
N VAL A 376 -22.51 -16.72 -3.61
CA VAL A 376 -21.49 -17.55 -2.93
C VAL A 376 -20.79 -18.50 -3.90
N ARG A 377 -19.49 -18.73 -3.68
CA ARG A 377 -18.64 -19.71 -4.36
C ARG A 377 -17.76 -20.45 -3.35
N TRP A 378 -16.89 -21.34 -3.84
CA TRP A 378 -15.89 -21.99 -3.00
C TRP A 378 -14.78 -21.02 -2.57
N SER A 379 -14.35 -21.14 -1.32
CA SER A 379 -13.15 -20.51 -0.77
C SER A 379 -12.26 -21.59 -0.16
N GLU A 380 -10.94 -21.44 -0.24
CA GLU A 380 -10.02 -22.36 0.44
C GLU A 380 -10.18 -22.35 1.96
N PHE A 381 -10.63 -21.23 2.55
CA PHE A 381 -10.90 -21.18 3.98
C PHE A 381 -12.03 -22.12 4.43
N ASN A 382 -12.88 -22.60 3.51
CA ASN A 382 -13.91 -23.59 3.82
C ASN A 382 -13.33 -24.95 4.24
N ARG A 383 -12.03 -25.19 4.05
CA ARG A 383 -11.33 -26.38 4.56
C ARG A 383 -11.07 -26.29 6.08
N LEU A 384 -11.06 -25.09 6.65
CA LEU A 384 -10.87 -24.86 8.09
C LEU A 384 -12.23 -25.02 8.80
N THR A 385 -12.53 -26.23 9.25
CA THR A 385 -13.87 -26.60 9.75
C THR A 385 -14.29 -25.88 11.04
N TYR A 386 -13.33 -25.31 11.79
CA TYR A 386 -13.61 -24.53 12.99
C TYR A 386 -14.07 -23.09 12.68
N ARG A 387 -14.00 -22.64 11.43
CA ARG A 387 -14.36 -21.27 11.05
C ARG A 387 -15.80 -21.15 10.60
N ASP A 388 -16.44 -20.06 11.00
CA ASP A 388 -17.73 -19.63 10.47
C ASP A 388 -17.51 -18.78 9.21
N PRO A 389 -17.99 -19.23 8.03
CA PRO A 389 -17.74 -18.56 6.77
C PRO A 389 -18.45 -17.21 6.67
N ILE A 390 -19.35 -16.87 7.60
CA ILE A 390 -20.07 -15.60 7.70
C ILE A 390 -19.44 -14.72 8.78
N LYS A 391 -19.32 -15.23 10.01
CA LYS A 391 -18.98 -14.42 11.19
C LYS A 391 -17.50 -14.08 11.30
N ASP A 392 -16.59 -14.91 10.80
CA ASP A 392 -15.14 -14.75 11.00
C ASP A 392 -14.48 -13.80 9.99
N LYS A 393 -15.24 -12.83 9.49
CA LYS A 393 -14.85 -11.82 8.51
C LYS A 393 -15.32 -10.45 9.00
N PRO A 394 -14.53 -9.76 9.84
CA PRO A 394 -14.91 -8.47 10.39
C PRO A 394 -15.16 -7.45 9.29
N LEU A 395 -16.15 -6.60 9.49
CA LEU A 395 -16.39 -5.46 8.61
C LEU A 395 -15.32 -4.39 8.87
N GLY A 396 -14.60 -4.06 7.81
CA GLY A 396 -13.52 -3.08 7.84
C GLY A 396 -13.96 -1.69 8.27
N MET A 397 -13.52 -1.22 9.45
CA MET A 397 -13.91 0.11 9.95
C MET A 397 -13.30 1.25 9.12
N MET A 398 -12.12 1.04 8.55
CA MET A 398 -11.47 2.06 7.72
C MET A 398 -12.21 2.23 6.39
N HIS A 399 -12.33 1.15 5.62
CA HIS A 399 -12.89 1.19 4.28
C HIS A 399 -14.43 1.34 4.29
N ASN A 400 -15.13 0.73 5.26
CA ASN A 400 -16.59 0.85 5.32
C ASN A 400 -17.04 2.12 6.04
N TRP A 401 -16.53 2.40 7.24
CA TRP A 401 -17.02 3.53 8.03
C TRP A 401 -16.41 4.85 7.57
N LEU A 402 -15.08 5.00 7.64
CA LEU A 402 -14.41 6.26 7.34
C LEU A 402 -14.48 6.60 5.83
N GLU A 403 -13.99 5.72 4.97
CA GLU A 403 -13.90 5.97 3.54
C GLU A 403 -15.20 5.64 2.78
N GLY A 404 -16.08 4.87 3.41
CA GLY A 404 -17.37 4.49 2.87
C GLY A 404 -18.49 5.42 3.31
N VAL A 405 -18.89 5.35 4.58
CA VAL A 405 -20.04 6.09 5.14
C VAL A 405 -19.73 7.57 5.33
N LEU A 406 -18.66 7.92 6.05
CA LEU A 406 -18.34 9.31 6.38
C LEU A 406 -17.95 10.11 5.15
N GLN A 407 -17.07 9.57 4.31
CA GLN A 407 -16.72 10.21 3.04
C GLN A 407 -17.94 10.38 2.14
N HIS A 408 -18.83 9.39 2.06
CA HIS A 408 -20.05 9.52 1.27
C HIS A 408 -20.93 10.66 1.79
N HIS A 409 -21.14 10.71 3.09
CA HIS A 409 -21.92 11.75 3.73
C HIS A 409 -21.32 13.13 3.48
N PHE A 410 -20.03 13.31 3.76
CA PHE A 410 -19.34 14.59 3.65
C PHE A 410 -19.25 15.09 2.19
N ARG A 411 -18.91 14.22 1.23
CA ARG A 411 -18.72 14.66 -0.16
C ARG A 411 -20.02 14.78 -0.93
N PHE A 412 -20.94 13.82 -0.77
CA PHE A 412 -22.11 13.72 -1.64
C PHE A 412 -23.37 14.27 -0.98
N ARG A 413 -23.61 13.97 0.30
CA ARG A 413 -24.79 14.51 0.99
C ARG A 413 -24.58 15.97 1.38
N TRP A 414 -23.41 16.31 1.91
CA TRP A 414 -23.12 17.72 2.22
C TRP A 414 -22.68 18.53 1.01
N GLY A 415 -22.33 17.90 -0.11
CA GLY A 415 -21.86 18.62 -1.29
C GLY A 415 -20.55 19.38 -1.07
N PHE A 416 -19.69 18.91 -0.15
CA PHE A 416 -18.37 19.52 0.15
C PHE A 416 -17.35 19.22 -0.98
N VAL A 417 -17.72 19.59 -2.21
CA VAL A 417 -16.97 19.42 -3.46
C VAL A 417 -17.14 20.71 -4.25
N VAL A 418 -16.06 21.46 -4.48
CA VAL A 418 -16.11 22.65 -5.33
C VAL A 418 -16.06 22.20 -6.80
N PHE A 419 -17.19 22.24 -7.50
CA PHE A 419 -17.26 21.98 -8.95
C PHE A 419 -16.75 23.18 -9.75
N SER A 420 -16.04 22.95 -10.86
CA SER A 420 -15.65 24.04 -11.78
C SER A 420 -16.85 24.56 -12.59
N LYS A 421 -16.80 25.83 -13.04
CA LYS A 421 -17.88 26.44 -13.86
C LYS A 421 -18.21 25.66 -15.15
N GLU A 422 -17.25 24.95 -15.75
CA GLU A 422 -17.45 24.10 -16.93
C GLU A 422 -18.24 22.80 -16.65
N GLN A 423 -18.21 22.32 -15.40
CA GLN A 423 -19.02 21.17 -14.99
C GLN A 423 -20.49 21.58 -14.81
N LYS A 424 -20.75 22.83 -14.38
CA LYS A 424 -22.11 23.40 -14.26
C LYS A 424 -22.84 23.48 -15.61
N THR A 425 -22.14 23.74 -16.72
CA THR A 425 -22.74 23.77 -18.08
C THR A 425 -23.00 22.37 -18.66
N ASN A 426 -22.14 21.38 -18.38
CA ASN A 426 -22.34 20.00 -18.83
C ASN A 426 -23.45 19.25 -18.06
N ILE A 427 -23.63 19.55 -16.77
CA ILE A 427 -24.73 19.01 -15.97
C ILE A 427 -26.06 19.64 -16.40
N LYS A 428 -26.11 20.97 -16.63
CA LYS A 428 -27.31 21.65 -17.15
C LYS A 428 -27.72 21.16 -18.55
N ARG A 429 -26.77 20.91 -19.46
CA ARG A 429 -27.04 20.30 -20.78
C ARG A 429 -27.61 18.88 -20.68
N ARG A 430 -27.13 18.08 -19.73
CA ARG A 430 -27.62 16.71 -19.51
C ARG A 430 -28.98 16.65 -18.80
N ALA A 431 -29.29 17.65 -17.97
CA ALA A 431 -30.61 17.78 -17.37
C ALA A 431 -31.68 18.26 -18.37
N SER A 432 -31.29 19.09 -19.36
CA SER A 432 -32.22 19.57 -20.41
C SER A 432 -32.51 18.56 -21.52
N GLU A 433 -31.69 17.50 -21.67
CA GLU A 433 -31.87 16.45 -22.69
C GLU A 433 -32.55 15.18 -22.15
N GLY A 434 -33.06 15.22 -20.91
CA GLY A 434 -33.77 14.11 -20.26
C GLY A 434 -35.25 14.00 -20.66
N GLY A 435 -35.52 13.86 -21.95
CA GLY A 435 -36.85 13.58 -22.48
C GLY A 435 -36.75 12.59 -23.65
N GLY A 436 -36.57 11.31 -23.35
CA GLY A 436 -36.63 10.26 -24.38
C GLY A 436 -35.88 8.97 -24.06
N ASP A 437 -36.67 7.95 -23.73
CA ASP A 437 -36.48 6.51 -23.95
C ASP A 437 -35.34 5.71 -23.28
N TYR A 438 -35.74 4.53 -22.81
CA TYR A 438 -34.97 3.55 -22.05
C TYR A 438 -33.88 2.89 -22.92
N SER A 439 -32.61 3.08 -22.55
CA SER A 439 -31.54 2.11 -22.82
C SER A 439 -30.48 2.21 -21.71
N SER A 440 -30.58 1.31 -20.72
CA SER A 440 -29.64 1.19 -19.61
C SER A 440 -28.25 0.73 -20.06
N LYS A 441 -27.45 1.62 -20.66
CA LYS A 441 -25.99 1.48 -20.68
C LYS A 441 -25.48 1.85 -19.28
N ARG A 442 -25.42 0.84 -18.40
CA ARG A 442 -24.71 0.92 -17.11
C ARG A 442 -23.29 1.42 -17.38
N VAL A 443 -22.96 2.58 -16.82
CA VAL A 443 -21.61 3.13 -16.86
C VAL A 443 -20.68 2.13 -16.18
N MET A 444 -19.73 1.62 -16.98
CA MET A 444 -18.72 0.67 -16.55
C MET A 444 -17.72 1.41 -15.64
N TYR A 445 -17.85 1.23 -14.33
CA TYR A 445 -16.83 1.69 -13.37
C TYR A 445 -15.54 0.89 -13.61
N LYS A 446 -14.48 1.57 -14.05
CA LYS A 446 -13.13 1.01 -13.98
C LYS A 446 -12.63 1.18 -12.54
N GLU A 447 -12.31 0.05 -11.91
CA GLU A 447 -11.73 -0.03 -10.57
C GLU A 447 -10.45 0.84 -10.46
N GLY A 448 -10.28 1.50 -9.31
CA GLY A 448 -9.00 2.07 -8.90
C GLY A 448 -8.70 3.55 -9.26
N GLN A 449 -9.67 4.46 -9.24
CA GLN A 449 -9.40 5.89 -9.45
C GLN A 449 -9.97 6.80 -8.35
N GLY A 450 -9.09 7.24 -7.45
CA GLY A 450 -9.20 8.56 -6.85
C GLY A 450 -8.83 9.61 -7.89
N ASN A 451 -9.80 10.41 -8.35
CA ASN A 451 -9.58 11.40 -9.39
C ASN A 451 -9.35 12.80 -8.77
N ALA A 452 -8.10 13.26 -8.82
CA ALA A 452 -7.70 14.66 -8.63
C ALA A 452 -7.55 15.35 -10.01
N PHE A 453 -8.42 16.30 -10.35
CA PHE A 453 -8.29 17.08 -11.60
C PHE A 453 -7.82 18.51 -11.31
N GLU A 454 -6.88 18.97 -12.15
CA GLU A 454 -6.18 20.25 -12.07
C GLU A 454 -7.10 21.44 -12.40
N ALA A 455 -6.70 22.63 -11.95
CA ALA A 455 -7.44 23.88 -12.03
C ALA A 455 -6.61 24.96 -12.73
N ASP A 456 -7.29 25.86 -13.44
CA ASP A 456 -6.87 27.24 -13.67
C ASP A 456 -7.95 28.19 -13.13
N GLU A 457 -7.51 29.36 -12.69
CA GLU A 457 -8.20 30.31 -11.79
C GLU A 457 -9.27 31.18 -12.49
N ASP A 458 -10.18 31.75 -11.67
CA ASP A 458 -10.73 33.12 -11.75
C ASP A 458 -12.27 33.23 -11.56
N GLY A 459 -12.67 34.09 -10.61
CA GLY A 459 -13.90 34.89 -10.70
C GLY A 459 -14.83 34.87 -9.48
N GLU A 460 -14.74 35.94 -8.69
CA GLU A 460 -15.59 36.39 -7.56
C GLU A 460 -17.11 36.41 -7.86
N GLY A 461 -17.92 36.26 -6.80
CA GLY A 461 -19.37 36.47 -6.84
C GLY A 461 -19.95 36.76 -5.44
N ASN A 462 -20.65 37.89 -5.33
CA ASN A 462 -21.11 38.57 -4.11
C ASN A 462 -22.11 37.80 -3.23
N ALA A 463 -22.04 38.11 -1.93
CA ALA A 463 -22.97 37.71 -0.87
C ALA A 463 -24.31 38.45 -0.96
N VAL A 464 -25.40 37.74 -0.66
CA VAL A 464 -26.69 38.32 -0.27
C VAL A 464 -27.15 37.54 0.97
N GLU A 465 -27.32 38.25 2.08
CA GLU A 465 -27.95 37.75 3.31
C GLU A 465 -29.48 37.77 3.16
N ALA A 466 -30.14 36.66 3.48
CA ALA A 466 -31.52 36.64 3.97
C ALA A 466 -31.79 35.33 4.71
N ASP A 467 -32.38 35.47 5.89
CA ASP A 467 -32.67 34.48 6.92
C ASP A 467 -33.90 33.63 6.52
N GLU A 468 -33.71 32.68 5.59
CA GLU A 468 -34.72 31.68 5.21
C GLU A 468 -34.26 30.28 5.65
N ASP A 469 -35.15 29.54 6.34
CA ASP A 469 -34.91 28.20 6.89
C ASP A 469 -34.23 27.31 5.85
N VAL A 470 -33.03 26.80 6.17
CA VAL A 470 -32.13 26.11 5.21
C VAL A 470 -32.91 25.03 4.47
N GLU A 471 -33.12 25.20 3.16
CA GLU A 471 -33.81 24.19 2.37
C GLU A 471 -32.99 22.89 2.35
N GLY A 472 -33.63 21.74 2.59
CA GLY A 472 -33.02 20.45 2.30
C GLY A 472 -32.68 20.39 0.81
N ASP A 473 -31.50 19.87 0.47
CA ASP A 473 -30.96 19.88 -0.90
C ASP A 473 -30.64 21.29 -1.48
N ALA A 474 -30.45 22.34 -0.68
CA ALA A 474 -30.24 23.75 -1.12
C ALA A 474 -28.99 24.03 -2.00
N GLY A 475 -28.02 23.13 -2.03
CA GLY A 475 -26.85 23.23 -2.89
C GLY A 475 -27.21 23.03 -4.37
N LEU A 476 -26.44 23.64 -5.28
CA LEU A 476 -26.70 23.65 -6.74
C LEU A 476 -26.94 22.27 -7.40
N ASP A 477 -26.54 21.17 -6.76
CA ASP A 477 -26.71 19.78 -7.21
C ASP A 477 -27.47 18.88 -6.20
N GLY A 478 -28.14 19.46 -5.20
CA GLY A 478 -28.85 18.74 -4.13
C GLY A 478 -28.00 18.39 -2.89
N GLY A 479 -26.89 19.12 -2.67
CA GLY A 479 -26.05 18.98 -1.48
C GLY A 479 -26.46 19.96 -0.37
N LEU A 480 -26.03 19.71 0.88
CA LEU A 480 -26.38 20.57 2.02
C LEU A 480 -25.68 21.95 2.00
N PHE A 481 -24.39 22.00 1.67
CA PHE A 481 -23.58 23.22 1.79
C PHE A 481 -23.48 24.00 0.48
N THR A 482 -23.58 25.33 0.61
CA THR A 482 -23.23 26.28 -0.44
C THR A 482 -21.73 26.57 -0.44
N GLU A 483 -21.24 27.29 -1.46
CA GLU A 483 -19.84 27.72 -1.52
C GLU A 483 -19.46 28.66 -0.36
N VAL A 484 -20.42 29.47 0.12
CA VAL A 484 -20.26 30.36 1.28
C VAL A 484 -20.06 29.52 2.55
N ASP A 485 -20.91 28.51 2.75
CA ASP A 485 -20.82 27.62 3.93
C ASP A 485 -19.50 26.84 3.95
N ILE A 486 -19.04 26.36 2.79
CA ILE A 486 -17.77 25.66 2.66
C ILE A 486 -16.60 26.56 3.06
N ASN A 487 -16.59 27.81 2.61
CA ASN A 487 -15.53 28.76 2.95
C ASN A 487 -15.57 29.17 4.42
N LEU A 488 -16.77 29.37 4.98
CA LEU A 488 -16.95 29.60 6.41
C LEU A 488 -16.44 28.41 7.24
N PHE A 489 -16.81 27.18 6.85
CA PHE A 489 -16.34 25.95 7.48
C PHE A 489 -14.81 25.87 7.48
N ARG A 490 -14.17 26.13 6.32
CA ARG A 490 -12.70 26.12 6.20
C ARG A 490 -12.07 27.15 7.12
N HIS A 491 -12.62 28.36 7.18
CA HIS A 491 -12.08 29.41 8.03
C HIS A 491 -12.15 29.03 9.52
N ARG A 492 -13.32 28.61 10.01
CA ARG A 492 -13.51 28.19 11.41
C ARG A 492 -12.70 26.95 11.79
N MET A 493 -12.51 26.03 10.85
CA MET A 493 -11.66 24.86 11.10
C MET A 493 -10.22 25.23 11.45
N LEU A 494 -9.68 26.34 10.93
CA LEU A 494 -8.31 26.77 11.21
C LEU A 494 -8.12 27.30 12.63
N ASP A 495 -9.19 27.77 13.26
CA ASP A 495 -9.17 28.29 14.64
C ASP A 495 -9.13 27.15 15.68
N ILE A 496 -9.39 25.90 15.26
CA ILE A 496 -9.44 24.75 16.16
C ILE A 496 -8.04 24.25 16.50
N VAL A 497 -7.71 24.32 17.79
CA VAL A 497 -6.49 23.73 18.35
C VAL A 497 -6.75 22.27 18.70
N VAL A 498 -6.01 21.35 18.06
CA VAL A 498 -6.07 19.90 18.36
C VAL A 498 -4.84 19.43 19.15
N PRO A 499 -4.98 18.49 20.10
CA PRO A 499 -3.85 17.93 20.84
C PRO A 499 -2.82 17.23 19.95
N ASN A 500 -1.59 17.10 20.46
CA ASN A 500 -0.55 16.28 19.84
C ASN A 500 -1.02 14.83 19.70
N GLY A 501 -0.89 14.27 18.48
CA GLY A 501 -1.36 12.92 18.14
C GLY A 501 -2.70 12.88 17.39
N VAL A 502 -3.45 13.99 17.33
CA VAL A 502 -4.62 14.12 16.44
C VAL A 502 -4.14 14.57 15.06
N SER A 503 -4.66 13.94 14.01
CA SER A 503 -4.29 14.31 12.64
C SER A 503 -4.78 15.73 12.33
N LYS A 504 -3.87 16.60 11.89
CA LYS A 504 -4.19 17.95 11.43
C LYS A 504 -4.97 17.91 10.12
N MET A 505 -5.94 18.81 9.99
CA MET A 505 -6.71 18.96 8.77
C MET A 505 -5.98 19.86 7.77
N PRO A 506 -6.12 19.60 6.46
CA PRO A 506 -5.57 20.48 5.45
C PRO A 506 -6.40 21.75 5.34
N THR A 507 -5.71 22.87 5.11
CA THR A 507 -6.33 24.19 4.99
C THR A 507 -7.27 24.28 3.78
N ASN A 508 -6.99 23.53 2.72
CA ASN A 508 -7.77 23.49 1.48
C ASN A 508 -8.71 22.26 1.39
N LEU A 509 -9.34 21.90 2.52
CA LEU A 509 -10.29 20.78 2.61
C LEU A 509 -11.33 20.84 1.48
N GLY A 510 -11.57 19.73 0.77
CA GLY A 510 -12.57 19.64 -0.30
C GLY A 510 -12.10 20.11 -1.68
N GLU A 511 -10.90 20.68 -1.81
CA GLU A 511 -10.33 21.02 -3.13
C GLU A 511 -9.68 19.82 -3.82
N SER A 512 -9.75 19.79 -5.15
CA SER A 512 -9.14 18.73 -5.97
C SER A 512 -7.61 18.67 -5.83
N LYS A 513 -6.96 19.81 -5.53
CA LYS A 513 -5.50 19.95 -5.37
C LYS A 513 -4.93 19.17 -4.17
N HIS A 514 -5.70 18.97 -3.10
CA HIS A 514 -5.22 18.26 -1.90
C HIS A 514 -5.24 16.72 -2.03
N GLY A 515 -6.10 16.17 -2.91
CA GLY A 515 -6.35 14.74 -2.97
C GLY A 515 -7.26 14.22 -1.84
N SER A 516 -7.35 12.90 -1.69
CA SER A 516 -8.22 12.27 -0.68
C SER A 516 -7.66 12.37 0.73
N LEU A 517 -8.53 12.63 1.71
CA LEU A 517 -8.17 12.55 3.13
C LEU A 517 -7.78 11.11 3.51
N ARG A 518 -6.79 11.00 4.40
CA ARG A 518 -6.42 9.73 5.05
C ARG A 518 -7.47 9.34 6.08
N ALA A 519 -7.53 8.05 6.43
CA ALA A 519 -8.42 7.53 7.47
C ALA A 519 -8.35 8.31 8.80
N ALA A 520 -7.15 8.57 9.31
CA ALA A 520 -6.99 9.32 10.57
C ALA A 520 -7.52 10.76 10.47
N GLN A 521 -7.48 11.39 9.29
CA GLN A 521 -8.06 12.70 9.04
C GLN A 521 -9.59 12.64 8.97
N TRP A 522 -10.18 11.61 8.36
CA TRP A 522 -11.63 11.40 8.42
C TRP A 522 -12.12 11.25 9.85
N TYR A 523 -11.41 10.48 10.68
CA TYR A 523 -11.74 10.34 12.09
C TYR A 523 -11.63 11.69 12.82
N SER A 524 -10.51 12.41 12.70
CA SER A 524 -10.35 13.73 13.31
C SER A 524 -11.47 14.69 12.92
N LEU A 525 -11.83 14.71 11.64
CA LEU A 525 -12.84 15.59 11.08
C LEU A 525 -14.20 15.35 11.75
N PHE A 526 -14.66 14.10 11.86
CA PHE A 526 -15.97 13.79 12.43
C PHE A 526 -15.99 13.72 13.95
N ALA A 527 -14.91 13.28 14.60
CA ALA A 527 -14.87 13.13 16.04
C ALA A 527 -14.64 14.46 16.77
N PHE A 528 -13.86 15.38 16.17
CA PHE A 528 -13.39 16.59 16.87
C PHE A 528 -13.74 17.89 16.15
N ILE A 529 -13.57 17.97 14.84
CA ILE A 529 -13.69 19.24 14.10
C ILE A 529 -15.15 19.60 13.83
N ILE A 530 -15.89 18.71 13.16
CA ILE A 530 -17.29 18.90 12.78
C ILE A 530 -18.17 19.30 13.97
N PRO A 531 -18.09 18.65 15.14
CA PRO A 531 -18.92 19.02 16.29
C PRO A 531 -18.72 20.45 16.78
N LEU A 532 -17.54 21.04 16.54
CA LEU A 532 -17.23 22.41 16.93
C LEU A 532 -17.67 23.40 15.84
N VAL A 533 -17.30 23.15 14.58
CA VAL A 533 -17.58 24.07 13.47
C VAL A 533 -19.07 24.15 13.13
N ILE A 534 -19.78 23.02 13.12
CA ILE A 534 -21.18 22.98 12.71
C ILE A 534 -22.09 23.79 13.65
N LEU A 535 -21.75 23.85 14.95
CA LEU A 535 -22.53 24.63 15.90
C LEU A 535 -22.42 26.13 15.62
N GLU A 536 -21.24 26.63 15.23
CA GLU A 536 -21.09 28.04 14.85
C GLU A 536 -21.82 28.40 13.55
N ILE A 537 -21.97 27.45 12.62
CA ILE A 537 -22.67 27.69 11.35
C ILE A 537 -24.19 27.63 11.57
N TYR A 538 -24.66 26.64 12.35
CA TYR A 538 -26.09 26.32 12.45
C TYR A 538 -26.69 26.60 13.82
N VAL A 539 -26.04 27.34 14.72
CA VAL A 539 -26.66 27.75 15.99
C VAL A 539 -26.26 29.18 16.35
N ASP A 540 -27.18 30.13 16.09
CA ASP A 540 -27.01 31.53 16.51
C ASP A 540 -27.48 31.73 17.96
N ASP A 541 -28.61 31.12 18.31
CA ASP A 541 -29.20 31.14 19.65
C ASP A 541 -29.77 29.75 19.97
N VAL A 542 -29.20 29.09 20.98
CA VAL A 542 -29.59 27.74 21.40
C VAL A 542 -31.05 27.70 21.86
N GLU A 543 -31.56 28.77 22.47
CA GLU A 543 -32.92 28.80 23.03
C GLU A 543 -33.99 28.94 21.95
N LYS A 544 -33.62 29.45 20.77
CA LYS A 544 -34.53 29.65 19.63
C LYS A 544 -34.49 28.52 18.60
N LEU A 545 -33.64 27.51 18.79
CA LEU A 545 -33.51 26.41 17.86
C LEU A 545 -34.71 25.46 17.94
N ASP A 546 -35.61 25.51 16.94
CA ASP A 546 -36.69 24.54 16.81
C ASP A 546 -36.13 23.17 16.38
N PRO A 547 -36.27 22.09 17.19
CA PRO A 547 -35.80 20.76 16.82
C PRO A 547 -36.52 20.14 15.62
N GLN A 548 -37.66 20.67 15.18
CA GLN A 548 -38.43 20.16 14.05
C GLN A 548 -38.13 20.89 12.72
N SER A 549 -37.52 22.07 12.78
CA SER A 549 -36.99 22.82 11.63
C SER A 549 -35.99 22.01 10.81
N ASN A 550 -35.74 22.43 9.56
CA ASN A 550 -34.71 21.80 8.73
C ASN A 550 -33.34 21.89 9.39
N ARG A 551 -33.00 23.05 9.95
CA ARG A 551 -31.77 23.29 10.75
C ARG A 551 -31.65 22.31 11.91
N GLY A 552 -32.73 22.12 12.68
CA GLY A 552 -32.79 21.17 13.79
C GLY A 552 -32.63 19.70 13.34
N ARG A 553 -33.20 19.32 12.20
CA ARG A 553 -33.05 17.97 11.61
C ARG A 553 -31.63 17.71 11.13
N ILE A 554 -31.01 18.68 10.47
CA ILE A 554 -29.61 18.62 10.05
C ILE A 554 -28.71 18.39 11.27
N LEU A 555 -28.83 19.22 12.30
CA LEU A 555 -28.04 19.09 13.53
C LEU A 555 -28.20 17.72 14.18
N LYS A 556 -29.44 17.20 14.27
CA LYS A 556 -29.70 15.83 14.75
C LYS A 556 -29.00 14.78 13.90
N ASN A 557 -29.09 14.89 12.57
CA ASN A 557 -28.46 13.96 11.65
C ASN A 557 -26.93 13.91 11.82
N ILE A 558 -26.28 15.08 11.88
CA ILE A 558 -24.84 15.21 12.11
C ILE A 558 -24.49 14.64 13.49
N GLY A 559 -25.24 15.00 14.53
CA GLY A 559 -25.05 14.51 15.88
C GLY A 559 -25.11 12.98 15.98
N TYR A 560 -26.08 12.34 15.32
CA TYR A 560 -26.15 10.87 15.28
C TYR A 560 -24.94 10.25 14.58
N LEU A 561 -24.45 10.85 13.49
CA LEU A 561 -23.28 10.33 12.77
C LEU A 561 -21.98 10.49 13.58
N VAL A 562 -21.82 11.60 14.30
CA VAL A 562 -20.72 11.83 15.25
C VAL A 562 -20.77 10.79 16.38
N GLN A 563 -21.95 10.56 16.98
CA GLN A 563 -22.13 9.54 18.01
C GLN A 563 -21.77 8.14 17.50
N CYS A 564 -22.25 7.77 16.31
CA CYS A 564 -21.89 6.50 15.68
C CYS A 564 -20.38 6.37 15.47
N THR A 565 -19.71 7.46 15.07
CA THR A 565 -18.24 7.47 14.87
C THR A 565 -17.51 7.25 16.19
N ASN A 566 -17.92 7.93 17.27
CA ASN A 566 -17.30 7.72 18.58
C ASN A 566 -17.53 6.30 19.11
N LEU A 567 -18.69 5.70 18.84
CA LEU A 567 -18.99 4.31 19.23
C LEU A 567 -18.15 3.29 18.45
N VAL A 568 -18.01 3.46 17.13
CA VAL A 568 -17.18 2.58 16.27
C VAL A 568 -15.72 2.60 16.68
N PHE A 569 -15.21 3.75 17.13
CA PHE A 569 -13.82 3.93 17.58
C PHE A 569 -13.65 3.74 19.10
N SER A 570 -14.69 3.27 19.81
CA SER A 570 -14.57 2.99 21.23
C SER A 570 -13.52 1.92 21.50
N ARG A 571 -12.62 2.19 22.47
CA ARG A 571 -11.61 1.22 22.92
C ARG A 571 -12.18 0.13 23.81
N ARG A 572 -13.41 0.31 24.29
CA ARG A 572 -14.10 -0.64 25.18
C ARG A 572 -15.55 -0.79 24.72
N VAL A 573 -16.00 -2.03 24.58
CA VAL A 573 -17.32 -2.34 24.01
C VAL A 573 -18.07 -3.28 24.94
N SER A 574 -19.31 -2.92 25.25
CA SER A 574 -20.32 -3.77 25.86
C SER A 574 -21.58 -3.79 24.99
N GLU A 575 -22.59 -4.51 25.45
CA GLU A 575 -23.92 -4.56 24.81
C GLU A 575 -24.53 -3.15 24.67
N TRP A 576 -24.23 -2.24 25.60
CA TRP A 576 -24.73 -0.86 25.55
C TRP A 576 -24.18 -0.10 24.35
N GLU A 577 -22.86 -0.16 24.10
CA GLU A 577 -22.27 0.54 22.96
C GLU A 577 -22.81 0.00 21.62
N ALA A 578 -23.02 -1.32 21.51
CA ALA A 578 -23.60 -1.95 20.32
C ALA A 578 -25.06 -1.51 20.09
N ASN A 579 -25.90 -1.55 21.13
CA ASN A 579 -27.30 -1.14 21.05
C ASN A 579 -27.44 0.37 20.76
N ASN A 580 -26.58 1.20 21.35
CA ASN A 580 -26.59 2.63 21.08
C ASN A 580 -26.18 2.95 19.65
N PHE A 581 -25.21 2.22 19.09
CA PHE A 581 -24.86 2.39 17.69
C PHE A 581 -26.09 2.09 16.81
N GLU A 582 -26.77 0.96 17.07
CA GLU A 582 -27.97 0.56 16.33
C GLU A 582 -29.07 1.64 16.38
N VAL A 583 -29.33 2.20 17.57
CA VAL A 583 -30.30 3.27 17.76
C VAL A 583 -29.88 4.55 17.04
N CYS A 584 -28.64 4.99 17.20
CA CYS A 584 -28.14 6.21 16.58
C CYS A 584 -28.11 6.10 15.06
N TYR A 585 -27.68 4.96 14.52
CA TYR A 585 -27.54 4.77 13.08
C TYR A 585 -28.91 4.69 12.38
N ARG A 586 -29.90 4.08 13.02
CA ARG A 586 -31.29 4.11 12.54
C ARG A 586 -31.85 5.54 12.52
N LYS A 587 -31.66 6.32 13.59
CA LYS A 587 -32.10 7.73 13.63
C LYS A 587 -31.36 8.60 12.62
N TYR A 588 -30.06 8.36 12.42
CA TYR A 588 -29.27 8.97 11.34
C TYR A 588 -29.88 8.64 9.99
N HIS A 589 -30.27 7.39 9.74
CA HIS A 589 -30.87 7.02 8.48
C HIS A 589 -32.25 7.67 8.26
N GLU A 590 -33.15 7.61 9.25
CA GLU A 590 -34.48 8.24 9.20
C GLU A 590 -34.40 9.75 8.89
N THR A 591 -33.51 10.46 9.59
CA THR A 591 -33.27 11.89 9.33
C THR A 591 -32.59 12.12 7.99
N SER A 592 -31.70 11.23 7.55
CA SER A 592 -31.07 11.34 6.22
C SER A 592 -32.08 11.23 5.09
N VAL A 593 -33.11 10.39 5.21
CA VAL A 593 -34.17 10.25 4.18
C VAL A 593 -35.00 11.53 4.11
N GLN A 594 -35.24 12.18 5.25
CA GLN A 594 -35.97 13.45 5.30
C GLN A 594 -35.18 14.62 4.70
N ILE A 595 -33.85 14.63 4.88
CA ILE A 595 -32.99 15.73 4.41
C ILE A 595 -32.53 15.52 2.97
N PHE A 596 -32.20 14.27 2.59
CA PHE A 596 -31.51 13.94 1.34
C PHE A 596 -32.30 12.95 0.47
N GLY A 597 -33.64 12.98 0.52
CA GLY A 597 -34.53 11.94 -0.04
C GLY A 597 -34.33 11.63 -1.53
N LYS A 598 -33.69 12.54 -2.28
CA LYS A 598 -33.36 12.37 -3.71
C LYS A 598 -32.01 11.65 -3.96
N LEU A 599 -31.15 11.53 -2.96
CA LEU A 599 -29.79 10.97 -3.11
C LEU A 599 -29.75 9.46 -2.90
N GLY A 600 -29.10 8.76 -3.83
CA GLY A 600 -28.91 7.31 -3.76
C GLY A 600 -28.11 6.83 -2.54
N THR A 601 -28.40 5.61 -2.08
CA THR A 601 -27.68 4.97 -0.98
C THR A 601 -26.57 4.05 -1.50
N LYS A 602 -25.41 4.03 -0.83
CA LYS A 602 -24.28 3.14 -1.17
C LYS A 602 -24.31 1.84 -0.35
N PRO A 603 -23.75 0.72 -0.87
CA PRO A 603 -23.66 -0.55 -0.15
C PRO A 603 -23.04 -0.44 1.25
N ASN A 604 -22.08 0.48 1.44
CA ASN A 604 -21.42 0.72 2.73
C ASN A 604 -22.40 1.08 3.86
N HIS A 605 -23.49 1.78 3.52
CA HIS A 605 -24.53 2.10 4.50
C HIS A 605 -25.31 0.85 4.94
N HIS A 606 -25.59 -0.08 4.02
CA HIS A 606 -26.18 -1.36 4.39
C HIS A 606 -25.22 -2.19 5.24
N TYR A 607 -23.94 -2.26 4.88
CA TYR A 607 -22.94 -2.96 5.69
C TYR A 607 -22.83 -2.38 7.10
N ALA A 608 -22.95 -1.06 7.25
CA ALA A 608 -22.93 -0.40 8.56
C ALA A 608 -24.09 -0.85 9.48
N LEU A 609 -25.21 -1.36 8.93
CA LEU A 609 -26.28 -1.95 9.74
C LEU A 609 -25.81 -3.19 10.52
N HIS A 610 -24.77 -3.88 10.05
CA HIS A 610 -24.20 -5.04 10.72
C HIS A 610 -23.17 -4.69 11.79
N ILE A 611 -22.79 -3.42 11.97
CA ILE A 611 -21.80 -3.00 12.98
C ILE A 611 -22.15 -3.43 14.41
N PRO A 612 -23.42 -3.34 14.89
CA PRO A 612 -23.78 -3.84 16.21
C PRO A 612 -23.39 -5.30 16.44
N ASP A 613 -23.67 -6.18 15.47
CA ASP A 613 -23.30 -7.59 15.55
C ASP A 613 -21.78 -7.77 15.49
N GLN A 614 -21.07 -6.94 14.72
CA GLN A 614 -19.60 -6.95 14.73
C GLN A 614 -19.04 -6.55 16.10
N MET A 615 -19.61 -5.54 16.75
CA MET A 615 -19.22 -5.08 18.09
C MET A 615 -19.47 -6.16 19.15
N ARG A 616 -20.63 -6.83 19.09
CA ARG A 616 -20.94 -7.97 19.98
C ARG A 616 -19.99 -9.15 19.76
N ARG A 617 -19.65 -9.44 18.50
CA ARG A 617 -18.80 -10.57 18.10
C ARG A 617 -17.33 -10.37 18.46
N TRP A 618 -16.78 -9.21 18.13
CA TRP A 618 -15.33 -8.94 18.15
C TRP A 618 -14.89 -8.06 19.33
N GLY A 619 -15.82 -7.36 19.98
CA GLY A 619 -15.50 -6.29 20.92
C GLY A 619 -15.11 -5.00 20.19
N PRO A 620 -14.10 -4.25 20.69
CA PRO A 620 -13.61 -3.04 20.04
C PRO A 620 -13.16 -3.29 18.59
N LEU A 621 -13.82 -2.64 17.62
CA LEU A 621 -13.56 -2.88 16.19
C LEU A 621 -12.15 -2.46 15.76
N GLY A 622 -11.50 -1.56 16.50
CA GLY A 622 -10.09 -1.21 16.30
C GLY A 622 -9.13 -2.41 16.41
N GLN A 623 -9.51 -3.48 17.12
CA GLN A 623 -8.69 -4.70 17.25
C GLN A 623 -8.75 -5.60 16.01
N VAL A 624 -9.74 -5.41 15.15
CA VAL A 624 -9.96 -6.17 13.90
C VAL A 624 -9.98 -5.25 12.68
N ALA A 625 -9.35 -4.09 12.79
CA ALA A 625 -9.27 -3.10 11.73
C ALA A 625 -8.10 -3.37 10.77
N GLU A 626 -8.20 -2.85 9.56
CA GLU A 626 -7.21 -3.05 8.49
C GLU A 626 -5.93 -2.22 8.67
N PHE A 627 -5.90 -1.29 9.62
CA PHE A 627 -4.83 -0.28 9.75
C PHE A 627 -3.42 -0.88 9.81
N ALA A 628 -3.25 -2.03 10.47
CA ALA A 628 -1.94 -2.67 10.57
C ALA A 628 -1.45 -3.19 9.21
N GLY A 629 -2.35 -3.79 8.43
CA GLY A 629 -2.07 -4.26 7.08
C GLY A 629 -1.73 -3.11 6.13
N GLU A 630 -2.47 -2.02 6.19
CA GLU A 630 -2.20 -0.81 5.40
C GLU A 630 -0.84 -0.18 5.71
N ARG A 631 -0.47 -0.12 6.99
CA ARG A 631 0.88 0.34 7.37
C ARG A 631 1.96 -0.59 6.83
N MET A 632 1.71 -1.91 6.83
CA MET A 632 2.62 -2.89 6.26
C MET A 632 2.76 -2.72 4.73
N ILE A 633 1.66 -2.45 4.02
CA ILE A 633 1.69 -2.08 2.59
C ILE A 633 2.54 -0.83 2.38
N GLY A 634 2.31 0.24 3.17
CA GLY A 634 3.09 1.47 3.10
C GLY A 634 4.58 1.26 3.38
N PHE A 635 4.93 0.33 4.29
CA PHE A 635 6.30 -0.09 4.53
C PHE A 635 6.91 -0.82 3.31
N ILE A 636 6.19 -1.77 2.72
CA ILE A 636 6.65 -2.54 1.55
C ILE A 636 6.86 -1.63 0.34
N GLN A 637 5.96 -0.67 0.10
CA GLN A 637 6.06 0.29 -1.00
C GLN A 637 7.31 1.20 -0.92
N LYS A 638 7.89 1.38 0.27
CA LYS A 638 9.14 2.15 0.46
C LYS A 638 10.39 1.34 0.10
N ILE A 639 10.30 0.03 -0.08
CA ILE A 639 11.44 -0.83 -0.41
C ILE A 639 11.93 -0.52 -1.83
N GLN A 640 13.22 -0.20 -1.95
CA GLN A 640 13.84 0.00 -3.25
C GLN A 640 13.96 -1.33 -3.98
N THR A 641 13.33 -1.42 -5.15
CA THR A 641 13.36 -2.61 -6.02
C THR A 641 14.31 -2.40 -7.20
N ASN A 642 14.77 -3.50 -7.80
CA ASN A 642 15.64 -3.48 -8.97
C ASN A 642 14.91 -3.08 -10.28
N THR A 643 13.66 -2.61 -10.20
CA THR A 643 12.77 -2.21 -11.29
C THR A 643 12.44 -3.32 -12.33
N LYS A 644 12.87 -4.55 -12.08
CA LYS A 644 12.52 -5.71 -12.93
C LYS A 644 11.20 -6.32 -12.48
N LEU A 645 10.12 -6.00 -13.17
CA LEU A 645 8.75 -6.39 -12.82
C LEU A 645 8.59 -7.87 -12.41
N ALA A 646 9.24 -8.81 -13.10
CA ALA A 646 9.14 -10.25 -12.83
C ALA A 646 9.95 -10.75 -11.61
N GLU A 647 10.80 -9.91 -11.01
CA GLU A 647 11.62 -10.25 -9.83
C GLU A 647 11.29 -9.32 -8.64
N MET A 648 10.31 -8.43 -8.79
CA MET A 648 10.04 -7.34 -7.83
C MET A 648 9.40 -7.88 -6.54
N ASP A 649 8.36 -8.68 -6.65
CA ASP A 649 7.65 -9.36 -5.57
C ASP A 649 8.62 -10.21 -4.73
N LYS A 650 9.44 -11.04 -5.37
CA LYS A 650 10.55 -11.77 -4.75
C LYS A 650 11.47 -10.82 -3.98
N THR A 651 11.97 -9.76 -4.63
CA THR A 651 12.88 -8.81 -3.97
C THR A 651 12.22 -8.16 -2.74
N MET A 652 10.94 -7.81 -2.84
CA MET A 652 10.20 -7.16 -1.76
C MET A 652 9.99 -8.09 -0.57
N ILE A 653 9.57 -9.34 -0.76
CA ILE A 653 9.36 -10.25 0.38
C ILE A 653 10.69 -10.55 1.07
N TYR A 654 11.76 -10.82 0.31
CA TYR A 654 13.10 -11.05 0.87
C TYR A 654 13.58 -9.85 1.70
N LYS A 655 13.47 -8.63 1.16
CA LYS A 655 13.90 -7.40 1.85
C LYS A 655 13.04 -7.08 3.05
N THR A 656 11.72 -7.26 2.93
CA THR A 656 10.76 -7.07 4.02
C THR A 656 11.13 -7.96 5.20
N CYS A 657 11.20 -9.27 4.99
CA CYS A 657 11.51 -10.21 6.06
C CYS A 657 12.90 -9.97 6.69
N GLN A 658 13.90 -9.59 5.89
CA GLN A 658 15.22 -9.20 6.41
C GLN A 658 15.15 -7.96 7.31
N LEU A 659 14.39 -6.95 6.90
CA LEU A 659 14.18 -5.74 7.70
C LEU A 659 13.38 -6.03 8.97
N GLN A 660 12.33 -6.86 8.89
CA GLN A 660 11.55 -7.26 10.07
C GLN A 660 12.41 -7.94 11.14
N ARG A 661 13.30 -8.84 10.72
CA ARG A 661 14.25 -9.50 11.64
C ARG A 661 15.22 -8.50 12.24
N LEU A 662 15.81 -7.65 11.39
CA LEU A 662 16.75 -6.64 11.85
C LEU A 662 16.14 -5.62 12.82
N MET A 663 14.92 -5.14 12.55
CA MET A 663 14.21 -4.19 13.40
C MET A 663 13.79 -4.82 14.73
N SER A 664 13.51 -6.13 14.74
CA SER A 664 13.21 -6.86 15.99
C SER A 664 14.44 -6.93 16.90
N ASP A 665 15.61 -7.18 16.33
CA ASP A 665 16.85 -7.38 17.09
C ASP A 665 17.50 -6.03 17.49
N TYR A 666 17.19 -4.94 16.77
CA TYR A 666 17.78 -3.61 16.97
C TYR A 666 16.73 -2.48 16.87
N PRO A 667 15.94 -2.25 17.94
CA PRO A 667 14.84 -1.28 17.95
C PRO A 667 15.25 0.16 17.62
N VAL A 668 16.49 0.55 17.94
CA VAL A 668 17.07 1.88 17.63
C VAL A 668 16.98 2.20 16.13
N ILE A 669 16.95 1.20 15.26
CA ILE A 669 16.83 1.40 13.80
C ILE A 669 15.43 1.88 13.40
N GLU A 670 14.39 1.51 14.15
CA GLU A 670 13.00 1.92 13.88
C GLU A 670 12.81 3.44 14.09
N GLU A 671 13.42 3.99 15.14
CA GLU A 671 13.41 5.44 15.43
C GLU A 671 14.01 6.27 14.29
N TYR A 672 15.17 5.87 13.77
CA TYR A 672 15.82 6.54 12.62
C TYR A 672 15.02 6.43 11.30
N THR A 673 14.17 5.43 11.15
CA THR A 673 13.29 5.31 9.98
C THR A 673 12.04 6.17 10.09
N ASN A 674 11.56 6.41 11.32
CA ASN A 674 10.36 7.20 11.61
C ASN A 674 10.64 8.71 11.66
N GLU A 675 11.88 9.17 11.94
CA GLU A 675 12.27 10.59 11.89
C GLU A 675 12.06 11.23 10.50
N LYS A 676 12.01 10.44 9.43
CA LYS A 676 11.64 10.94 8.09
C LYS A 676 10.15 11.24 7.90
N GLU A 677 9.29 10.81 8.83
CA GLU A 677 7.85 11.13 8.81
C GLU A 677 7.52 12.39 9.61
N SER A 678 8.41 12.83 10.52
CA SER A 678 8.28 14.07 11.30
C SER A 678 9.39 15.06 10.94
N GLY A 679 9.29 15.68 9.76
CA GLY A 679 10.22 16.71 9.35
C GLY A 679 9.65 17.55 8.21
N GLY A 680 9.26 18.78 8.54
CA GLY A 680 9.13 19.84 7.56
C GLY A 680 10.43 20.03 6.78
N GLU A 681 10.28 20.61 5.58
CA GLU A 681 11.29 21.38 4.86
C GLU A 681 12.75 21.00 5.13
N GLY A 682 13.22 19.95 4.45
CA GLY A 682 14.62 19.55 4.54
C GLY A 682 15.00 18.36 3.67
N GLY A 683 14.26 18.11 2.58
CA GLY A 683 14.72 17.15 1.58
C GLY A 683 16.03 17.65 0.96
N PRO A 684 17.01 16.77 0.64
CA PRO A 684 18.20 17.18 -0.09
C PRO A 684 17.73 17.84 -1.39
N SER A 685 18.25 19.05 -1.63
CA SER A 685 17.80 19.97 -2.68
C SER A 685 17.39 19.22 -3.96
N THR A 686 16.25 19.63 -4.53
CA THR A 686 15.63 19.13 -5.77
C THR A 686 16.58 19.10 -6.99
N SER A 687 17.79 19.65 -6.85
CA SER A 687 18.86 19.74 -7.85
C SER A 687 19.54 18.42 -8.24
N MET A 688 19.44 17.32 -7.47
CA MET A 688 20.26 16.11 -7.74
C MET A 688 19.53 14.93 -8.37
N LYS A 689 18.19 14.92 -8.45
CA LYS A 689 17.42 13.75 -8.92
C LYS A 689 17.65 13.38 -10.39
N ASN A 690 18.20 14.29 -11.20
CA ASN A 690 18.42 14.12 -12.65
C ASN A 690 19.87 14.34 -13.10
N ALA A 691 20.84 14.31 -12.18
CA ALA A 691 22.25 14.50 -12.52
C ALA A 691 22.84 13.25 -13.19
N VAL A 692 23.50 13.44 -14.34
CA VAL A 692 24.30 12.42 -15.02
C VAL A 692 25.78 12.64 -14.72
N ILE A 693 26.57 11.56 -14.77
CA ILE A 693 28.03 11.62 -14.72
C ILE A 693 28.52 11.82 -16.16
N LEU A 694 29.20 12.92 -16.43
CA LEU A 694 29.79 13.20 -17.74
C LEU A 694 30.88 12.17 -18.07
N GLY A 695 30.92 11.72 -19.33
CA GLY A 695 32.03 10.95 -19.88
C GLY A 695 33.34 11.73 -19.83
N GLU A 696 34.49 11.05 -19.98
CA GLU A 696 35.81 11.68 -19.79
C GLU A 696 36.04 12.84 -20.77
N GLU A 697 35.69 12.66 -22.05
CA GLU A 697 35.82 13.68 -23.09
C GLU A 697 34.97 14.93 -22.79
N ASP A 698 33.71 14.73 -22.41
CA ASP A 698 32.77 15.80 -22.08
C ASP A 698 33.19 16.56 -20.82
N TYR A 699 33.68 15.83 -19.82
CA TYR A 699 34.18 16.43 -18.59
C TYR A 699 35.43 17.26 -18.83
N ILE A 700 36.40 16.77 -19.62
CA ILE A 700 37.62 17.52 -19.95
C ILE A 700 37.27 18.78 -20.75
N ALA A 701 36.34 18.68 -21.72
CA ALA A 701 35.87 19.84 -22.46
C ALA A 701 35.22 20.88 -21.55
N LEU A 702 34.36 20.45 -20.62
CA LEU A 702 33.74 21.33 -19.64
C LEU A 702 34.76 21.94 -18.67
N LEU A 703 35.73 21.15 -18.20
CA LEU A 703 36.79 21.61 -17.31
C LEU A 703 37.66 22.67 -17.97
N ASN A 704 38.02 22.49 -19.24
CA ASN A 704 38.79 23.48 -20.00
C ASN A 704 37.98 24.77 -20.19
N HIS A 705 36.69 24.68 -20.49
CA HIS A 705 35.82 25.85 -20.58
C HIS A 705 35.67 26.59 -19.23
N VAL A 706 35.49 25.86 -18.14
CA VAL A 706 35.41 26.45 -16.79
C VAL A 706 36.73 27.12 -16.40
N ARG A 707 37.88 26.61 -16.85
CA ARG A 707 39.20 27.21 -16.63
C ARG A 707 39.41 28.54 -17.35
N GLU A 708 38.62 28.85 -18.38
CA GLU A 708 38.63 30.18 -19.01
C GLU A 708 38.10 31.25 -18.04
N GLU A 709 37.10 30.92 -17.21
CA GLU A 709 36.52 31.82 -16.19
C GLU A 709 37.20 31.64 -14.81
N PHE A 710 37.67 30.44 -14.49
CA PHE A 710 38.27 30.07 -13.19
C PHE A 710 39.56 29.24 -13.38
N PRO A 711 40.73 29.87 -13.63
CA PRO A 711 41.98 29.18 -13.97
C PRO A 711 42.46 28.15 -12.94
N GLU A 712 42.19 28.40 -11.66
CA GLU A 712 42.57 27.56 -10.52
C GLU A 712 41.70 26.28 -10.36
N THR A 713 40.76 26.03 -11.29
CA THR A 713 39.84 24.88 -11.18
C THR A 713 40.57 23.56 -11.40
N ARG A 714 40.54 22.69 -10.38
CA ARG A 714 41.22 21.38 -10.41
C ARG A 714 40.33 20.24 -10.89
N HIS A 715 41.00 19.26 -11.48
CA HIS A 715 40.42 17.98 -11.88
C HIS A 715 40.03 17.15 -10.65
N HIS A 716 38.84 16.56 -10.64
CA HIS A 716 38.30 15.89 -9.44
C HIS A 716 39.13 14.67 -8.95
N HIS A 717 39.85 13.99 -9.86
CA HIS A 717 40.73 12.85 -9.53
C HIS A 717 42.06 13.20 -8.83
N HIS A 718 42.49 14.46 -8.79
CA HIS A 718 43.79 14.82 -8.20
C HIS A 718 43.71 14.97 -6.67
N LEU A 719 43.50 13.83 -6.00
CA LEU A 719 43.47 13.71 -4.54
C LEU A 719 44.89 13.59 -3.96
N PRO A 720 45.18 14.15 -2.76
CA PRO A 720 44.28 14.92 -1.91
C PRO A 720 44.09 16.38 -2.41
N HIS A 721 42.92 16.95 -2.15
CA HIS A 721 42.64 18.36 -2.42
C HIS A 721 43.01 19.22 -1.20
N PRO A 722 43.90 20.21 -1.33
CA PRO A 722 44.15 21.21 -0.28
C PRO A 722 42.87 22.00 0.08
N LYS A 723 42.81 22.55 1.30
CA LYS A 723 41.67 23.40 1.74
C LYS A 723 41.58 24.65 0.85
N ASN A 724 40.36 25.03 0.46
CA ASN A 724 39.97 26.23 -0.31
C ASN A 724 40.16 26.20 -1.84
N LEU A 725 40.34 25.03 -2.47
CA LEU A 725 40.42 24.94 -3.93
C LEU A 725 39.06 24.72 -4.61
N LEU A 726 38.92 25.35 -5.77
CA LEU A 726 37.79 25.29 -6.67
C LEU A 726 37.82 23.97 -7.46
N ILE A 727 36.87 23.06 -7.19
CA ILE A 727 36.79 21.73 -7.83
C ILE A 727 35.55 21.67 -8.71
N LEU A 728 35.74 21.31 -9.99
CA LEU A 728 34.63 21.00 -10.88
C LEU A 728 34.31 19.50 -10.81
N TRP A 729 33.11 19.18 -10.33
CA TRP A 729 32.61 17.81 -10.27
C TRP A 729 32.08 17.34 -11.62
N ARG A 730 32.08 16.01 -11.86
CA ARG A 730 31.59 15.38 -13.11
C ARG A 730 30.08 15.36 -13.28
N TRP A 731 29.33 16.00 -12.39
CA TRP A 731 27.89 15.97 -12.40
C TRP A 731 27.32 17.13 -13.20
N ALA A 732 26.45 16.80 -14.16
CA ALA A 732 25.69 17.77 -14.91
C ALA A 732 24.25 17.28 -15.08
N ILE A 733 23.30 18.20 -15.23
CA ILE A 733 21.89 17.90 -15.47
C ILE A 733 21.63 18.13 -16.96
N PRO A 734 21.28 17.09 -17.73
CA PRO A 734 20.94 17.26 -19.14
C PRO A 734 19.60 17.99 -19.26
N LYS A 735 19.51 18.94 -20.20
CA LYS A 735 18.26 19.65 -20.52
C LYS A 735 17.88 19.42 -21.98
N ALA A 736 16.58 19.31 -22.23
CA ALA A 736 16.04 19.20 -23.58
C ALA A 736 16.01 20.56 -24.32
N PHE A 737 15.92 21.66 -23.56
CA PHE A 737 15.92 23.02 -24.07
C PHE A 737 16.48 24.01 -23.03
N HIS A 738 16.95 25.16 -23.50
CA HIS A 738 17.33 26.31 -22.70
C HIS A 738 16.73 27.58 -23.31
N ARG A 739 16.17 28.45 -22.46
CA ARG A 739 15.58 29.72 -22.88
C ARG A 739 16.50 30.85 -22.46
N ASN A 740 17.12 31.51 -23.43
CA ASN A 740 18.06 32.61 -23.18
C ASN A 740 17.31 33.97 -23.03
N SER A 741 16.20 34.15 -23.76
CA SER A 741 15.34 35.34 -23.66
C SER A 741 13.87 35.01 -23.93
N ARG A 742 12.94 35.97 -23.75
CA ARG A 742 11.51 35.78 -24.08
C ARG A 742 11.25 35.35 -25.53
N LYS A 743 12.22 35.56 -26.45
CA LYS A 743 12.08 35.30 -27.89
C LYS A 743 12.98 34.17 -28.44
N VAL A 744 13.95 33.68 -27.67
CA VAL A 744 14.93 32.68 -28.15
C VAL A 744 14.90 31.43 -27.28
N LEU A 745 14.33 30.36 -27.84
CA LEU A 745 14.33 29.02 -27.28
C LEU A 745 15.30 28.15 -28.09
N ILE A 746 16.26 27.56 -27.40
CA ILE A 746 17.28 26.71 -27.98
C ILE A 746 17.03 25.27 -27.51
N SER A 747 17.01 24.30 -28.41
CA SER A 747 16.72 22.89 -28.08
C SER A 747 17.73 21.94 -28.70
N VAL A 748 17.83 20.73 -28.13
CA VAL A 748 18.55 19.61 -28.76
C VAL A 748 17.77 19.06 -29.98
N MET A 749 16.45 19.31 -30.05
CA MET A 749 15.56 18.83 -31.13
C MET A 749 15.31 19.89 -32.22
N LYS A 750 15.11 19.43 -33.46
CA LYS A 750 14.64 20.28 -34.58
C LYS A 750 13.27 20.87 -34.26
N LEU A 751 12.91 22.08 -34.69
CA LEU A 751 13.60 22.99 -35.63
C LEU A 751 14.62 23.94 -34.97
N ASN A 752 14.70 23.98 -33.63
CA ASN A 752 15.47 24.99 -32.86
C ASN A 752 16.84 24.50 -32.37
N ASN A 753 17.48 23.57 -33.11
CA ASN A 753 18.76 22.97 -32.74
C ASN A 753 19.96 23.46 -33.56
N CYS A 754 19.76 24.37 -34.51
CA CYS A 754 20.85 25.01 -35.26
C CYS A 754 21.09 26.42 -34.71
N ILE A 755 22.34 26.76 -34.41
CA ILE A 755 22.73 28.08 -33.90
C ILE A 755 23.90 28.66 -34.69
N LYS A 756 23.91 29.99 -34.78
CA LYS A 756 25.07 30.77 -35.21
C LYS A 756 25.84 31.19 -33.96
N TYR A 757 27.14 30.89 -33.90
CA TYR A 757 28.01 31.26 -32.80
C TYR A 757 29.30 31.90 -33.30
N ILE A 758 29.96 32.71 -32.46
CA ILE A 758 31.22 33.36 -32.78
C ILE A 758 32.34 32.56 -32.12
N ASP A 759 33.26 32.07 -32.93
CA ASP A 759 34.47 31.38 -32.46
C ASP A 759 35.69 32.14 -33.00
N LYS A 760 36.52 32.68 -32.08
CA LYS A 760 37.70 33.50 -32.39
C LYS A 760 37.42 34.62 -33.41
N GLY A 761 36.30 35.33 -33.22
CA GLY A 761 35.88 36.46 -34.06
C GLY A 761 35.24 36.10 -35.41
N LYS A 762 35.12 34.81 -35.77
CA LYS A 762 34.46 34.37 -37.00
C LYS A 762 33.09 33.76 -36.70
N SER A 763 32.10 34.14 -37.49
CA SER A 763 30.76 33.54 -37.43
C SER A 763 30.77 32.11 -37.98
N LYS A 764 30.33 31.15 -37.17
CA LYS A 764 30.17 29.73 -37.54
C LYS A 764 28.74 29.25 -37.24
N TYR A 765 28.34 28.17 -37.90
CA TYR A 765 27.08 27.48 -37.63
C TYR A 765 27.34 26.12 -37.01
N GLY A 766 26.47 25.71 -36.10
CA GLY A 766 26.59 24.43 -35.42
C GLY A 766 25.24 23.89 -34.98
N ILE A 767 25.16 22.57 -34.90
CA ILE A 767 23.99 21.85 -34.38
C ILE A 767 24.24 21.54 -32.90
N ILE A 768 23.24 21.78 -32.07
CA ILE A 768 23.29 21.48 -30.65
C ILE A 768 23.10 19.99 -30.45
N ASN A 769 24.14 19.36 -29.92
CA ASN A 769 24.16 17.95 -29.61
C ASN A 769 23.59 17.68 -28.21
N GLN A 770 23.91 18.55 -27.24
CA GLN A 770 23.46 18.39 -25.86
C GLN A 770 23.48 19.72 -25.09
N ILE A 771 22.56 19.89 -24.14
CA ILE A 771 22.53 21.02 -23.19
C ILE A 771 22.76 20.47 -21.79
N TYR A 772 23.67 21.09 -21.04
CA TYR A 772 23.99 20.71 -19.67
C TYR A 772 23.88 21.90 -18.71
N GLU A 773 23.20 21.70 -17.58
CA GLU A 773 23.32 22.56 -16.40
C GLU A 773 24.34 21.95 -15.43
N TYR A 774 25.33 22.73 -15.03
CA TYR A 774 26.34 22.30 -14.05
C TYR A 774 26.49 23.36 -12.96
N LYS A 775 27.02 22.97 -11.81
CA LYS A 775 27.43 23.92 -10.78
C LYS A 775 28.88 24.32 -11.04
N ASN A 776 29.12 25.61 -11.21
CA ASN A 776 30.47 26.14 -11.29
C ASN A 776 31.18 26.00 -9.92
N PRO A 777 32.49 26.28 -9.84
CA PRO A 777 33.22 26.13 -8.59
C PRO A 777 32.75 27.07 -7.44
N GLU A 778 32.02 28.13 -7.75
CA GLU A 778 31.33 29.00 -6.77
C GLU A 778 29.93 28.48 -6.38
N ASN A 779 29.57 27.27 -6.79
CA ASN A 779 28.28 26.62 -6.52
C ASN A 779 27.05 27.27 -7.21
N LYS A 780 27.26 28.15 -8.20
CA LYS A 780 26.22 28.75 -9.04
C LYS A 780 25.88 27.84 -10.22
N VAL A 781 24.59 27.70 -10.54
CA VAL A 781 24.13 26.90 -11.69
C VAL A 781 24.40 27.68 -12.98
N LYS A 782 25.14 27.08 -13.90
CA LYS A 782 25.44 27.62 -15.24
C LYS A 782 24.97 26.61 -16.30
N THR A 783 24.59 27.10 -17.48
CA THR A 783 24.21 26.27 -18.62
C THR A 783 25.30 26.31 -19.69
N THR A 784 25.67 25.16 -20.24
CA THR A 784 26.60 25.03 -21.36
C THR A 784 25.98 24.21 -22.50
N LEU A 785 26.42 24.47 -23.73
CA LEU A 785 25.92 23.87 -24.97
C LEU A 785 27.06 23.09 -25.64
N ARG A 786 26.85 21.79 -25.89
CA ARG A 786 27.76 21.01 -26.74
C ARG A 786 27.31 21.16 -28.20
N ILE A 787 28.17 21.76 -29.03
CA ILE A 787 27.87 22.10 -30.41
C ILE A 787 28.70 21.21 -31.35
N LEU A 788 28.05 20.62 -32.35
CA LEU A 788 28.69 19.98 -33.49
C LEU A 788 28.82 21.02 -34.62
N PRO A 789 30.03 21.44 -34.99
CA PRO A 789 30.22 22.44 -36.05
C PRO A 789 29.74 21.88 -37.39
N VAL A 790 28.98 22.68 -38.13
CA VAL A 790 28.58 22.34 -39.50
C VAL A 790 29.72 22.75 -40.44
N THR A 791 30.49 21.78 -40.91
CA THR A 791 31.64 22.02 -41.80
C THR A 791 31.30 22.00 -43.28
N ASN A 792 30.08 21.61 -43.67
CA ASN A 792 29.66 21.48 -45.05
C ASN A 792 28.22 21.99 -45.28
N LEU A 793 28.11 23.13 -45.97
CA LEU A 793 26.89 23.54 -46.67
C LEU A 793 27.35 23.88 -48.07
N TYR A 794 27.01 23.06 -49.07
CA TYR A 794 27.19 23.36 -50.49
C TYR A 794 26.52 24.70 -50.85
N PRO A 795 27.23 25.62 -51.51
CA PRO A 795 26.64 26.62 -52.41
C PRO A 795 27.45 26.62 -53.73
N LYS A 796 26.99 26.06 -54.84
CA LYS A 796 26.05 26.64 -55.81
C LYS A 796 26.15 25.73 -57.06
N ASP A 797 25.05 25.61 -57.81
CA ASP A 797 25.07 25.95 -59.25
C ASP A 797 23.64 26.34 -59.63
N LEU A 798 23.40 27.65 -59.55
CA LEU A 798 22.41 28.34 -60.38
C LEU A 798 23.23 28.93 -61.53
N GLU A 799 23.14 28.29 -62.70
CA GLU A 799 23.17 28.84 -64.07
C GLU A 799 23.73 27.82 -65.09
N SER A 800 22.86 27.15 -65.84
CA SER A 800 22.96 26.96 -67.31
C SER A 800 21.72 26.25 -67.88
N ALA A 801 21.14 26.90 -68.91
CA ALA A 801 19.96 26.59 -69.74
C ALA A 801 18.57 26.96 -69.18
#